data_AF-A0A8H7B3I6-F1
#
_entry.id   AF-A0A8H7B3I6-F1
#
_cell.length_a   1.000
_cell.length_b   1.000
_cell.length_c   1.000
_cell.angle_alpha   90.00
_cell.angle_beta   90.00
_cell.angle_gamma   90.00
#
_symmetry.space_group_name_H-M   'P 1'
#
loop_
_entity.id
_entity.type
_entity.pdbx_description
1 polymer ?
#
loop_
_entity_poly.entity_id
_entity_poly.type
_entity_poly.pdbx_seq_one_letter_code
_entity_poly.pdbx_strand_id
1 'polypeptide(L)'
;MSQLLLGATIILLVLVGIISADIMGFAFWKGNQFPVEGRTVLLTGSSQGMGSEIARLLSARGANLILVARTAKNLETALAHAKSHAKNPAAQRFTYIAADVTSETENARILKEATAWNNGRMPEIVWCIAGSSVPGLFIETSTETLRRQMELNYFASAYMAHKTLQAWFYPEVPYKSQEKSSAPEPPRKFIMTSSALAFMNIAGYSAYSPAKAAIRSLADGLRSEVQLYNAARRSKTGTTGTTPAPFDVDIHVVFPGSILSPGFENENKTKHPVSFELESSDPKQTELEAATAAIKGLEGGDFMTPTNCHMTHPRTPSTARASIHYAVFRLILRNMSSHISNPSSRVELVEDVKRIVLGYLSLYTDLQALCLTSKSWNRIATEYLYRKVVLEARAHDGQLALFRQCVDSGARRHLVHTRSLSLLNLLPWEFGFVSSADRPMDEATRNTLMSGILQDIPSNKLREFRYVAWNYDGMYPSLVSLLKEHQQSIDSLHVLRGDSRKLISPKTRRVTVAFRGQNDQTHKFVQFALALPTLDSLSILFLEGWTLEVHRYWGDGDNISAFGDRKIVARTLMLDGCMPDTFDAALPYVFDLSRVTKLALSGCKLDLLRHLSSSCELRNLTDFEIRTPEHFDETAGENARALFLNNQSLQHLRLHINGLHSVSLDPQDIADDTPYDTPDAIPYLWPLHPRLKTLSLLDLYREGDNEHFPFIVEPELQQICSHFSALEQLGLCFYDFDIPRSEAEKRFSYVIKILEPIERLKNLKILHLYQDRVRTVRPPTPHVHICEIHQEFATRFFQWAHHRCPLLEVLIWGTYEENLNQEAWQVTEDAKQGRDTSDCGVDRAPQQCFVKKLVELEGGTSQIAGASRVTRSRIRDDFPELQILSYETSRHIETRLADEA
;
A
#
# COMPACT_ATOMS: atom_id res chain seq x y z
N MET A 1 1.01 -46.09 -40.53
CA MET A 1 1.68 -45.60 -39.30
C MET A 1 1.28 -44.18 -38.94
N SER A 2 1.25 -43.21 -39.88
CA SER A 2 0.90 -41.81 -39.58
C SER A 2 -0.55 -41.59 -39.11
N GLN A 3 -1.54 -42.30 -39.66
CA GLN A 3 -2.94 -42.16 -39.24
C GLN A 3 -3.21 -42.72 -37.82
N LEU A 4 -2.47 -43.76 -37.43
CA LEU A 4 -2.52 -44.34 -36.08
C LEU A 4 -1.89 -43.40 -35.05
N LEU A 5 -0.78 -42.75 -35.41
CA LEU A 5 -0.14 -41.70 -34.62
C LEU A 5 -1.05 -40.48 -34.44
N LEU A 6 -1.69 -40.00 -35.52
CA LEU A 6 -2.60 -38.87 -35.48
C LEU A 6 -3.83 -39.14 -34.58
N GLY A 7 -4.41 -40.35 -34.68
CA GLY A 7 -5.50 -40.78 -33.80
C GLY A 7 -5.09 -40.83 -32.33
N ALA A 8 -3.90 -41.36 -32.03
CA ALA A 8 -3.37 -41.40 -30.67
C ALA A 8 -3.11 -39.99 -30.10
N THR A 9 -2.62 -39.05 -30.91
CA THR A 9 -2.39 -37.66 -30.48
C THR A 9 -3.69 -36.92 -30.18
N ILE A 10 -4.74 -37.12 -30.98
CA ILE A 10 -6.06 -36.51 -30.75
C ILE A 10 -6.66 -37.05 -29.44
N ILE A 11 -6.60 -38.36 -29.21
CA ILE A 11 -7.08 -38.98 -27.98
C ILE A 11 -6.33 -38.45 -26.76
N LEU A 12 -5.01 -38.29 -26.86
CA LEU A 12 -4.19 -37.73 -25.79
C LEU A 12 -4.57 -36.27 -25.48
N LEU A 13 -4.79 -35.43 -26.50
CA LEU A 13 -5.19 -34.03 -26.32
C LEU A 13 -6.58 -33.91 -25.69
N VAL A 14 -7.52 -34.78 -26.06
CA VAL A 14 -8.85 -34.84 -25.45
C VAL A 14 -8.75 -35.28 -23.98
N LEU A 15 -7.95 -36.31 -23.68
CA LEU A 15 -7.69 -36.76 -22.30
C LEU A 15 -7.03 -35.67 -21.46
N VAL A 16 -6.02 -34.98 -21.99
CA VAL A 16 -5.36 -33.85 -21.32
C VAL A 16 -6.36 -32.72 -21.12
N GLY A 17 -7.23 -32.42 -22.09
CA GLY A 17 -8.28 -31.42 -21.95
C GLY A 17 -9.31 -31.77 -20.86
N ILE A 18 -9.72 -33.03 -20.77
CA ILE A 18 -10.65 -33.52 -19.74
C ILE A 18 -9.99 -33.49 -18.36
N ILE A 19 -8.75 -33.98 -18.24
CA ILE A 19 -7.98 -33.95 -16.98
C ILE A 19 -7.73 -32.51 -16.55
N SER A 20 -7.40 -31.62 -17.49
CA SER A 20 -7.18 -30.20 -17.22
C SER A 20 -8.48 -29.51 -16.79
N ALA A 21 -9.62 -29.83 -17.40
CA ALA A 21 -10.93 -29.35 -16.97
C ALA A 21 -11.32 -29.87 -15.58
N ASP A 22 -10.97 -31.11 -15.23
CA ASP A 22 -11.19 -31.69 -13.90
C ASP A 22 -10.30 -31.03 -12.82
N ILE A 23 -9.01 -30.87 -13.10
CA ILE A 23 -8.05 -30.14 -12.25
C ILE A 23 -8.47 -28.67 -12.06
N MET A 24 -8.99 -28.04 -13.11
CA MET A 24 -9.55 -26.68 -13.06
C MET A 24 -10.97 -26.60 -12.46
N GLY A 25 -11.55 -27.74 -12.05
CA GLY A 25 -12.84 -27.79 -11.36
C GLY A 25 -14.08 -27.61 -12.25
N PHE A 26 -13.93 -27.67 -13.58
CA PHE A 26 -14.99 -27.57 -14.59
C PHE A 26 -15.70 -28.90 -14.88
N ALA A 27 -15.46 -29.95 -14.09
CA ALA A 27 -16.13 -31.23 -14.28
C ALA A 27 -17.66 -31.07 -14.14
N PHE A 28 -18.37 -31.23 -15.26
CA PHE A 28 -19.84 -31.18 -15.37
C PHE A 28 -20.59 -32.30 -14.62
N TRP A 29 -19.88 -33.15 -13.87
CA TRP A 29 -20.38 -34.39 -13.26
C TRP A 29 -20.21 -34.42 -11.73
N LYS A 30 -20.18 -33.28 -11.04
CA LYS A 30 -20.23 -33.29 -9.57
C LYS A 30 -21.66 -33.61 -9.09
N GLY A 31 -21.87 -34.85 -8.66
CA GLY A 31 -23.08 -35.25 -7.92
C GLY A 31 -23.18 -34.51 -6.58
N ASN A 32 -24.33 -34.64 -5.91
CA ASN A 32 -24.59 -33.99 -4.62
C ASN A 32 -23.47 -34.26 -3.59
N GLN A 33 -22.72 -33.22 -3.21
CA GLN A 33 -21.61 -33.28 -2.24
C GLN A 33 -22.09 -33.20 -0.77
N PHE A 34 -23.39 -33.04 -0.56
CA PHE A 34 -24.06 -33.03 0.74
C PHE A 34 -25.16 -34.10 0.82
N PRO A 35 -24.82 -35.40 0.71
CA PRO A 35 -25.78 -36.47 0.89
C PRO A 35 -26.17 -36.58 2.38
N VAL A 36 -27.47 -36.56 2.66
CA VAL A 36 -28.03 -36.58 4.03
C VAL A 36 -29.01 -37.73 4.29
N GLU A 37 -29.44 -38.44 3.24
CA GLU A 37 -30.38 -39.55 3.38
C GLU A 37 -29.83 -40.65 4.28
N GLY A 38 -30.59 -41.02 5.31
CA GLY A 38 -30.20 -42.02 6.31
C GLY A 38 -29.12 -41.58 7.30
N ARG A 39 -28.55 -40.39 7.15
CA ARG A 39 -27.50 -39.85 8.05
C ARG A 39 -28.12 -39.06 9.20
N THR A 40 -27.39 -38.97 10.31
CA THR A 40 -27.81 -38.23 11.50
C THR A 40 -27.19 -36.83 11.50
N VAL A 41 -28.06 -35.83 11.52
CA VAL A 41 -27.71 -34.40 11.53
C VAL A 41 -28.07 -33.79 12.88
N LEU A 42 -27.10 -33.15 13.53
CA LEU A 42 -27.28 -32.35 14.73
C LEU A 42 -27.29 -30.86 14.37
N LEU A 43 -28.37 -30.16 14.73
CA LEU A 43 -28.59 -28.76 14.40
C LEU A 43 -28.73 -27.92 15.67
N THR A 44 -27.78 -27.02 15.96
CA THR A 44 -27.93 -26.05 17.06
C THR A 44 -28.65 -24.80 16.57
N GLY A 45 -29.49 -24.19 17.41
CA GLY A 45 -30.27 -23.01 17.01
C GLY A 45 -31.42 -23.34 16.06
N SER A 46 -31.97 -24.55 16.13
CA SER A 46 -32.96 -25.08 15.18
C SER A 46 -34.43 -24.97 15.63
N SER A 47 -34.70 -24.25 16.72
CA SER A 47 -36.07 -24.09 17.25
C SER A 47 -36.93 -23.06 16.50
N GLN A 48 -36.32 -22.20 15.68
CA GLN A 48 -36.98 -21.14 14.90
C GLN A 48 -36.04 -20.67 13.78
N GLY A 49 -36.46 -19.72 12.95
CA GLY A 49 -35.56 -19.08 11.99
C GLY A 49 -35.15 -20.00 10.84
N MET A 50 -34.04 -19.62 10.19
CA MET A 50 -33.36 -20.44 9.19
C MET A 50 -33.07 -21.86 9.70
N GLY A 51 -32.79 -22.05 11.00
CA GLY A 51 -32.50 -23.37 11.56
C GLY A 51 -33.70 -24.34 11.54
N SER A 52 -34.91 -23.84 11.73
CA SER A 52 -36.13 -24.66 11.61
C SER A 52 -36.40 -25.05 10.16
N GLU A 53 -36.19 -24.13 9.22
CA GLU A 53 -36.32 -24.40 7.79
C GLU A 53 -35.23 -25.34 7.25
N ILE A 54 -34.00 -25.25 7.76
CA ILE A 54 -32.96 -26.24 7.49
C ILE A 54 -33.41 -27.62 7.97
N ALA A 55 -33.93 -27.75 9.20
CA ALA A 55 -34.44 -29.02 9.71
C ALA A 55 -35.55 -29.60 8.81
N ARG A 56 -36.49 -28.75 8.38
CA ARG A 56 -37.56 -29.12 7.44
C ARG A 56 -37.01 -29.66 6.12
N LEU A 57 -36.07 -28.93 5.50
CA LEU A 57 -35.47 -29.28 4.21
C LEU A 57 -34.61 -30.55 4.27
N LEU A 58 -33.93 -30.81 5.39
CA LEU A 58 -33.14 -32.03 5.60
C LEU A 58 -34.03 -33.24 5.90
N SER A 59 -35.13 -33.04 6.64
CA SER A 59 -36.15 -34.07 6.86
C SER A 59 -36.74 -34.57 5.54
N ALA A 60 -37.06 -33.65 4.63
CA ALA A 60 -37.54 -33.96 3.27
C ALA A 60 -36.50 -34.68 2.39
N ARG A 61 -35.22 -34.66 2.77
CA ARG A 61 -34.12 -35.38 2.12
C ARG A 61 -33.76 -36.69 2.80
N GLY A 62 -34.53 -37.14 3.79
CA GLY A 62 -34.34 -38.43 4.44
C GLY A 62 -33.37 -38.43 5.62
N ALA A 63 -32.97 -37.28 6.16
CA ALA A 63 -32.06 -37.20 7.30
C ALA A 63 -32.73 -37.58 8.64
N ASN A 64 -31.98 -38.19 9.55
CA ASN A 64 -32.33 -38.27 10.96
C ASN A 64 -31.92 -36.98 11.66
N LEU A 65 -32.77 -36.39 12.50
CA LEU A 65 -32.52 -35.06 13.06
C LEU A 65 -32.45 -35.04 14.58
N ILE A 66 -31.46 -34.31 15.09
CA ILE A 66 -31.30 -33.95 16.49
C ILE A 66 -31.33 -32.42 16.57
N LEU A 67 -32.41 -31.88 17.13
CA LEU A 67 -32.60 -30.43 17.26
C LEU A 67 -32.12 -29.93 18.61
N VAL A 68 -31.29 -28.88 18.65
CA VAL A 68 -30.72 -28.34 19.88
C VAL A 68 -31.02 -26.85 20.01
N ALA A 69 -31.64 -26.46 21.11
CA ALA A 69 -31.91 -25.06 21.50
C ALA A 69 -32.24 -25.00 23.00
N ARG A 70 -32.41 -23.79 23.55
CA ARG A 70 -32.65 -23.62 25.00
C ARG A 70 -34.07 -24.00 25.43
N THR A 71 -35.07 -23.71 24.60
CA THR A 71 -36.48 -23.79 24.99
C THR A 71 -37.13 -25.06 24.46
N ALA A 72 -37.41 -26.02 25.35
CA ALA A 72 -38.02 -27.32 25.00
C ALA A 72 -39.33 -27.19 24.20
N LYS A 73 -40.22 -26.28 24.60
CA LYS A 73 -41.50 -26.04 23.89
C LYS A 73 -41.32 -25.64 22.42
N ASN A 74 -40.34 -24.78 22.13
CA ASN A 74 -40.06 -24.35 20.75
C ASN A 74 -39.43 -25.51 19.95
N LEU A 75 -38.59 -26.33 20.60
CA LEU A 75 -38.02 -27.53 19.99
C LEU A 75 -39.09 -28.57 19.66
N GLU A 76 -40.06 -28.81 20.53
CA GLU A 76 -41.18 -29.73 20.26
C GLU A 76 -41.97 -29.30 19.02
N THR A 77 -42.25 -28.01 18.91
CA THR A 77 -42.93 -27.42 17.74
C THR A 77 -42.09 -27.58 16.48
N ALA A 78 -40.81 -27.21 16.52
CA ALA A 78 -39.89 -27.35 15.39
C ALA A 78 -39.68 -28.82 14.99
N LEU A 79 -39.66 -29.74 15.95
CA LEU A 79 -39.52 -31.17 15.70
C LEU A 79 -40.78 -31.73 15.03
N ALA A 80 -41.98 -31.35 15.49
CA ALA A 80 -43.23 -31.72 14.84
C ALA A 80 -43.28 -31.20 13.39
N HIS A 81 -42.86 -29.95 13.17
CA HIS A 81 -42.76 -29.35 11.84
C HIS A 81 -41.78 -30.08 10.92
N ALA A 82 -40.60 -30.45 11.42
CA ALA A 82 -39.63 -31.24 10.64
C ALA A 82 -40.17 -32.65 10.34
N LYS A 83 -40.79 -33.32 11.33
CA LYS A 83 -41.38 -34.66 11.18
C LYS A 83 -42.48 -34.69 10.12
N SER A 84 -43.32 -33.66 10.04
CA SER A 84 -44.40 -33.60 9.03
C SER A 84 -43.89 -33.54 7.58
N HIS A 85 -42.60 -33.27 7.39
CA HIS A 85 -41.94 -33.21 6.08
C HIS A 85 -40.98 -34.37 5.83
N ALA A 86 -41.00 -35.41 6.66
CA ALA A 86 -40.10 -36.56 6.51
C ALA A 86 -40.34 -37.29 5.18
N LYS A 87 -39.27 -37.54 4.42
CA LYS A 87 -39.29 -38.34 3.18
C LYS A 87 -39.80 -39.76 3.42
N ASN A 88 -39.37 -40.38 4.52
CA ASN A 88 -39.80 -41.69 4.98
C ASN A 88 -40.00 -41.66 6.51
N PRO A 89 -41.20 -41.28 6.99
CA PRO A 89 -41.50 -41.16 8.42
C PRO A 89 -41.28 -42.44 9.23
N ALA A 90 -41.37 -43.62 8.60
CA ALA A 90 -41.19 -44.91 9.27
C ALA A 90 -39.71 -45.27 9.50
N ALA A 91 -38.81 -44.78 8.65
CA ALA A 91 -37.38 -45.07 8.73
C ALA A 91 -36.59 -43.95 9.44
N GLN A 92 -37.05 -42.70 9.32
CA GLN A 92 -36.36 -41.54 9.89
C GLN A 92 -36.60 -41.40 11.39
N ARG A 93 -35.56 -40.98 12.11
CA ARG A 93 -35.56 -40.78 13.56
C ARG A 93 -35.39 -39.30 13.88
N PHE A 94 -36.07 -38.85 14.94
CA PHE A 94 -36.10 -37.45 15.33
C PHE A 94 -36.07 -37.32 16.85
N THR A 95 -35.21 -36.46 17.37
CA THR A 95 -35.19 -36.08 18.80
C THR A 95 -34.79 -34.62 18.97
N TYR A 96 -34.93 -34.11 20.20
CA TYR A 96 -34.42 -32.80 20.57
C TYR A 96 -33.64 -32.86 21.89
N ILE A 97 -32.72 -31.93 22.08
CA ILE A 97 -31.95 -31.74 23.32
C ILE A 97 -32.10 -30.28 23.72
N ALA A 98 -32.70 -30.03 24.89
CA ALA A 98 -32.76 -28.69 25.46
C ALA A 98 -31.41 -28.38 26.15
N ALA A 99 -30.68 -27.39 25.63
CA ALA A 99 -29.34 -27.04 26.12
C ALA A 99 -28.97 -25.59 25.75
N ASP A 100 -28.13 -24.96 26.58
CA ASP A 100 -27.48 -23.69 26.23
C ASP A 100 -26.09 -23.95 25.66
N VAL A 101 -25.94 -23.65 24.37
CA VAL A 101 -24.71 -23.92 23.62
C VAL A 101 -23.56 -22.97 23.98
N THR A 102 -23.81 -21.90 24.74
CA THR A 102 -22.75 -21.03 25.28
C THR A 102 -21.92 -21.70 26.37
N SER A 103 -22.44 -22.76 27.00
CA SER A 103 -21.75 -23.52 28.05
C SER A 103 -20.92 -24.66 27.46
N GLU A 104 -19.61 -24.71 27.76
CA GLU A 104 -18.73 -25.79 27.29
C GLU A 104 -19.21 -27.17 27.77
N THR A 105 -19.64 -27.27 29.04
CA THR A 105 -20.09 -28.55 29.64
C THR A 105 -21.34 -29.09 28.95
N GLU A 106 -22.23 -28.20 28.53
CA GLU A 106 -23.44 -28.55 27.77
C GLU A 106 -23.11 -29.08 26.37
N ASN A 107 -22.09 -28.55 25.69
CA ASN A 107 -21.68 -29.06 24.37
C ASN A 107 -21.21 -30.51 24.43
N ALA A 108 -20.46 -30.90 25.47
CA ALA A 108 -20.08 -32.29 25.70
C ALA A 108 -21.29 -33.17 26.02
N ARG A 109 -22.23 -32.68 26.85
CA ARG A 109 -23.49 -33.38 27.16
C ARG A 109 -24.33 -33.63 25.90
N ILE A 110 -24.50 -32.62 25.06
CA ILE A 110 -25.23 -32.70 23.79
C ILE A 110 -24.68 -33.84 22.93
N LEU A 111 -23.36 -33.91 22.74
CA LEU A 111 -22.75 -34.96 21.91
C LEU A 111 -22.91 -36.36 22.52
N LYS A 112 -22.81 -36.49 23.85
CA LYS A 112 -23.04 -37.75 24.57
C LYS A 112 -24.47 -38.25 24.41
N GLU A 113 -25.46 -37.39 24.63
CA GLU A 113 -26.88 -37.72 24.47
C GLU A 113 -27.23 -38.03 23.02
N ALA A 114 -26.71 -37.24 22.07
CA ALA A 114 -26.87 -37.47 20.65
C ALA A 114 -26.31 -38.83 20.21
N THR A 115 -25.14 -39.21 20.74
CA THR A 115 -24.48 -40.49 20.46
C THR A 115 -25.24 -41.67 21.04
N ALA A 116 -25.67 -41.55 22.31
CA ALA A 116 -26.48 -42.57 22.97
C ALA A 116 -27.79 -42.82 22.21
N TRP A 117 -28.47 -41.73 21.80
CA TRP A 117 -29.67 -41.81 21.00
C TRP A 117 -29.38 -42.42 19.60
N ASN A 118 -28.26 -42.10 18.98
CA ASN A 118 -27.87 -42.61 17.65
C ASN A 118 -27.15 -43.98 17.73
N ASN A 119 -27.59 -44.86 18.64
CA ASN A 119 -27.10 -46.24 18.79
C ASN A 119 -25.58 -46.34 19.03
N GLY A 120 -25.03 -45.41 19.81
CA GLY A 120 -23.60 -45.34 20.10
C GLY A 120 -22.76 -44.71 18.98
N ARG A 121 -23.37 -44.21 17.89
CA ARG A 121 -22.65 -43.54 16.80
C ARG A 121 -22.77 -42.03 16.92
N MET A 122 -21.65 -41.33 16.84
CA MET A 122 -21.66 -39.86 16.76
C MET A 122 -22.41 -39.37 15.50
N PRO A 123 -23.11 -38.23 15.55
CA PRO A 123 -23.72 -37.62 14.36
C PRO A 123 -22.69 -37.43 13.24
N GLU A 124 -23.07 -37.72 12.00
CA GLU A 124 -22.17 -37.56 10.86
C GLU A 124 -22.13 -36.12 10.33
N ILE A 125 -23.14 -35.31 10.64
CA ILE A 125 -23.22 -33.90 10.27
C ILE A 125 -23.58 -33.08 11.50
N VAL A 126 -22.77 -32.06 11.80
CA VAL A 126 -23.03 -31.10 12.89
C VAL A 126 -23.06 -29.70 12.29
N TRP A 127 -24.19 -29.00 12.46
CA TRP A 127 -24.37 -27.64 11.95
C TRP A 127 -24.71 -26.68 13.10
N CYS A 128 -23.80 -25.74 13.35
CA CYS A 128 -23.97 -24.67 14.32
C CYS A 128 -24.68 -23.46 13.69
N ILE A 129 -25.94 -23.22 14.06
CA ILE A 129 -26.78 -22.14 13.50
C ILE A 129 -27.13 -21.08 14.57
N ALA A 130 -27.03 -21.43 15.86
CA ALA A 130 -27.32 -20.53 16.96
C ALA A 130 -26.53 -19.22 16.85
N GLY A 131 -27.24 -18.09 16.95
CA GLY A 131 -26.68 -16.75 16.90
C GLY A 131 -27.77 -15.69 17.02
N SER A 132 -27.41 -14.50 17.45
CA SER A 132 -28.29 -13.32 17.48
C SER A 132 -27.47 -12.06 17.60
N SER A 133 -27.89 -10.96 16.97
CA SER A 133 -27.31 -9.64 17.19
C SER A 133 -28.09 -8.86 18.26
N VAL A 134 -27.37 -7.98 18.96
CA VAL A 134 -27.95 -6.87 19.74
C VAL A 134 -27.30 -5.61 19.18
N PRO A 135 -27.89 -4.99 18.14
CA PRO A 135 -27.29 -3.84 17.50
C PRO A 135 -27.33 -2.63 18.43
N GLY A 136 -26.27 -1.81 18.38
CA GLY A 136 -26.09 -0.59 19.15
C GLY A 136 -24.78 0.11 18.79
N LEU A 137 -24.68 1.42 19.01
CA LEU A 137 -23.40 2.12 18.84
C LEU A 137 -22.40 1.58 19.87
N PHE A 138 -21.14 1.44 19.49
CA PHE A 138 -20.14 0.79 20.32
C PHE A 138 -19.97 1.47 21.69
N ILE A 139 -19.99 2.80 21.72
CA ILE A 139 -19.84 3.59 22.96
C ILE A 139 -21.07 3.48 23.89
N GLU A 140 -22.22 3.11 23.35
CA GLU A 140 -23.48 2.92 24.09
C GLU A 140 -23.70 1.46 24.49
N THR A 141 -22.90 0.55 23.92
CA THR A 141 -23.02 -0.88 24.16
C THR A 141 -22.26 -1.27 25.42
N SER A 142 -22.94 -1.91 26.37
CA SER A 142 -22.29 -2.39 27.59
C SER A 142 -21.25 -3.48 27.31
N THR A 143 -20.18 -3.52 28.10
CA THR A 143 -19.15 -4.57 28.02
C THR A 143 -19.72 -5.97 28.23
N GLU A 144 -20.78 -6.09 29.03
CA GLU A 144 -21.55 -7.32 29.20
C GLU A 144 -22.20 -7.78 27.89
N THR A 145 -22.77 -6.85 27.12
CA THR A 145 -23.32 -7.16 25.79
C THR A 145 -22.20 -7.61 24.84
N LEU A 146 -21.04 -6.96 24.86
CA LEU A 146 -19.89 -7.37 24.05
C LEU A 146 -19.47 -8.83 24.36
N ARG A 147 -19.38 -9.18 25.64
CA ARG A 147 -19.05 -10.55 26.09
C ARG A 147 -20.11 -11.55 25.64
N ARG A 148 -21.38 -11.27 25.91
CA ARG A 148 -22.50 -12.16 25.55
C ARG A 148 -22.60 -12.39 24.04
N GLN A 149 -22.31 -11.36 23.24
CA GLN A 149 -22.25 -11.49 21.78
C GLN A 149 -21.14 -12.44 21.34
N MET A 150 -19.96 -12.42 21.99
CA MET A 150 -18.89 -13.38 21.74
C MET A 150 -19.23 -14.80 22.22
N GLU A 151 -19.82 -14.93 23.41
CA GLU A 151 -20.23 -16.23 23.96
C GLU A 151 -21.19 -16.97 23.02
N LEU A 152 -22.22 -16.28 22.56
CA LEU A 152 -23.22 -16.89 21.68
C LEU A 152 -22.76 -17.01 20.23
N ASN A 153 -22.18 -15.96 19.65
CA ASN A 153 -21.90 -15.93 18.21
C ASN A 153 -20.53 -16.49 17.83
N TYR A 154 -19.65 -16.83 18.78
CA TYR A 154 -18.36 -17.46 18.50
C TYR A 154 -18.11 -18.67 19.40
N PHE A 155 -18.05 -18.49 20.72
CA PHE A 155 -17.64 -19.57 21.63
C PHE A 155 -18.58 -20.78 21.56
N ALA A 156 -19.89 -20.57 21.41
CA ALA A 156 -20.83 -21.66 21.20
C ALA A 156 -20.47 -22.56 20.00
N SER A 157 -20.10 -21.97 18.86
CA SER A 157 -19.68 -22.74 17.68
C SER A 157 -18.28 -23.33 17.87
N ALA A 158 -17.36 -22.59 18.51
CA ALA A 158 -16.01 -23.05 18.77
C ALA A 158 -15.96 -24.25 19.73
N TYR A 159 -16.74 -24.23 20.81
CA TYR A 159 -16.86 -25.35 21.75
C TYR A 159 -17.47 -26.58 21.10
N MET A 160 -18.55 -26.41 20.34
CA MET A 160 -19.14 -27.52 19.59
C MET A 160 -18.15 -28.10 18.57
N ALA A 161 -17.40 -27.25 17.85
CA ALA A 161 -16.38 -27.68 16.90
C ALA A 161 -15.28 -28.49 17.60
N HIS A 162 -14.73 -27.93 18.68
CA HIS A 162 -13.66 -28.57 19.45
C HIS A 162 -14.09 -29.96 19.94
N LYS A 163 -15.25 -30.06 20.63
CA LYS A 163 -15.72 -31.35 21.18
C LYS A 163 -16.10 -32.34 20.07
N THR A 164 -16.68 -31.87 18.97
CA THR A 164 -17.04 -32.73 17.83
C THR A 164 -15.80 -33.31 17.15
N LEU A 165 -14.82 -32.46 16.80
CA LEU A 165 -13.59 -32.89 16.13
C LEU A 165 -12.75 -33.82 17.02
N GLN A 166 -12.65 -33.51 18.32
CA GLN A 166 -12.00 -34.39 19.28
C GLN A 166 -12.66 -35.77 19.31
N ALA A 167 -13.99 -35.83 19.40
CA ALA A 167 -14.72 -37.09 19.43
C ALA A 167 -14.68 -37.86 18.09
N TRP A 168 -14.56 -37.17 16.95
CA TRP A 168 -14.41 -37.82 15.65
C TRP A 168 -13.00 -38.39 15.42
N PHE A 169 -11.94 -37.67 15.78
CA PHE A 169 -10.56 -38.12 15.53
C PHE A 169 -9.96 -38.95 16.66
N TYR A 170 -10.41 -38.73 17.90
CA TYR A 170 -9.94 -39.41 19.10
C TYR A 170 -11.12 -39.95 19.91
N PRO A 171 -11.88 -40.93 19.38
CA PRO A 171 -13.01 -41.51 20.10
C PRO A 171 -12.55 -42.29 21.34
N GLU A 172 -13.39 -42.34 22.38
CA GLU A 172 -13.13 -43.15 23.59
C GLU A 172 -12.95 -44.64 23.26
N VAL A 173 -13.68 -45.13 22.26
CA VAL A 173 -13.55 -46.48 21.72
C VAL A 173 -12.88 -46.37 20.34
N PRO A 174 -11.66 -46.90 20.15
CA PRO A 174 -10.97 -46.85 18.86
C PRO A 174 -11.79 -47.48 17.74
N TYR A 175 -11.64 -46.93 16.52
CA TYR A 175 -12.25 -47.52 15.34
C TYR A 175 -11.70 -48.91 15.06
N LYS A 176 -12.57 -49.82 14.61
CA LYS A 176 -12.15 -51.14 14.15
C LYS A 176 -11.37 -51.01 12.85
N SER A 177 -10.34 -51.83 12.66
CA SER A 177 -9.62 -51.92 11.39
C SER A 177 -10.58 -52.29 10.27
N GLN A 178 -10.70 -51.45 9.25
CA GLN A 178 -11.49 -51.75 8.07
C GLN A 178 -10.81 -52.83 7.22
N GLU A 179 -11.60 -53.77 6.70
CA GLU A 179 -11.10 -54.74 5.71
C GLU A 179 -10.69 -53.98 4.43
N LYS A 180 -9.60 -54.41 3.79
CA LYS A 180 -9.02 -53.75 2.60
C LYS A 180 -10.00 -53.62 1.41
N SER A 181 -11.11 -54.35 1.39
CA SER A 181 -12.13 -54.33 0.35
C SER A 181 -13.35 -53.46 0.67
N SER A 182 -13.44 -52.89 1.88
CA SER A 182 -14.60 -52.08 2.28
C SER A 182 -14.53 -50.67 1.67
N ALA A 183 -15.68 -50.18 1.18
CA ALA A 183 -15.79 -48.82 0.67
C ALA A 183 -15.59 -47.81 1.83
N PRO A 184 -14.85 -46.71 1.62
CA PRO A 184 -14.62 -45.71 2.66
C PRO A 184 -15.95 -45.09 3.12
N GLU A 185 -16.04 -44.77 4.41
CA GLU A 185 -17.22 -44.09 4.93
C GLU A 185 -17.37 -42.70 4.29
N PRO A 186 -18.61 -42.24 4.02
CA PRO A 186 -18.85 -40.91 3.47
C PRO A 186 -18.28 -39.81 4.37
N PRO A 187 -17.76 -38.71 3.81
CA PRO A 187 -17.19 -37.62 4.60
C PRO A 187 -18.19 -37.06 5.62
N ARG A 188 -17.74 -36.87 6.86
CA ARG A 188 -18.48 -36.15 7.91
C ARG A 188 -18.33 -34.65 7.71
N LYS A 189 -19.33 -33.88 8.15
CA LYS A 189 -19.39 -32.44 7.84
C LYS A 189 -19.64 -31.62 9.09
N PHE A 190 -18.75 -30.67 9.33
CA PHE A 190 -18.93 -29.66 10.37
C PHE A 190 -19.22 -28.31 9.71
N ILE A 191 -20.40 -27.75 10.00
CA ILE A 191 -20.91 -26.56 9.32
C ILE A 191 -21.11 -25.46 10.36
N MET A 192 -20.58 -24.27 10.10
CA MET A 192 -20.75 -23.09 10.94
C MET A 192 -21.58 -22.03 10.24
N THR A 193 -22.39 -21.28 11.00
CA THR A 193 -23.16 -20.16 10.46
C THR A 193 -22.59 -18.83 10.94
N SER A 194 -21.94 -18.12 10.02
CA SER A 194 -21.41 -16.78 10.23
C SER A 194 -22.43 -15.71 9.79
N SER A 195 -22.00 -14.68 9.09
CA SER A 195 -22.84 -13.62 8.51
C SER A 195 -22.08 -12.89 7.40
N ALA A 196 -22.78 -12.27 6.46
CA ALA A 196 -22.17 -11.31 5.53
C ALA A 196 -21.33 -10.24 6.26
N LEU A 197 -21.72 -9.85 7.48
CA LEU A 197 -20.98 -8.91 8.32
C LEU A 197 -19.64 -9.44 8.87
N ALA A 198 -19.29 -10.70 8.60
CA ALA A 198 -17.94 -11.22 8.85
C ALA A 198 -16.89 -10.64 7.89
N PHE A 199 -17.33 -10.14 6.72
CA PHE A 199 -16.47 -9.53 5.71
C PHE A 199 -16.41 -8.00 5.84
N MET A 200 -17.47 -7.39 6.33
CA MET A 200 -17.58 -5.94 6.52
C MET A 200 -18.32 -5.61 7.81
N ASN A 201 -17.82 -4.66 8.59
CA ASN A 201 -18.53 -4.17 9.77
C ASN A 201 -19.22 -2.83 9.46
N ILE A 202 -20.41 -2.62 10.02
CA ILE A 202 -21.16 -1.39 9.87
C ILE A 202 -21.53 -0.82 11.24
N ALA A 203 -21.76 0.50 11.32
CA ALA A 203 -22.13 1.15 12.56
C ALA A 203 -23.41 0.50 13.15
N GLY A 204 -23.35 0.18 14.44
CA GLY A 204 -24.40 -0.58 15.13
C GLY A 204 -24.11 -2.06 15.33
N TYR A 205 -23.18 -2.66 14.58
CA TYR A 205 -22.89 -4.10 14.68
C TYR A 205 -21.52 -4.40 15.29
N SER A 206 -20.85 -3.42 15.89
CA SER A 206 -19.53 -3.58 16.50
C SER A 206 -19.48 -4.62 17.62
N ALA A 207 -20.62 -4.93 18.26
CA ALA A 207 -20.70 -6.00 19.25
C ALA A 207 -20.84 -7.41 18.62
N TYR A 208 -21.37 -7.50 17.39
CA TYR A 208 -21.76 -8.74 16.72
C TYR A 208 -20.75 -9.17 15.64
N SER A 209 -20.39 -8.26 14.73
CA SER A 209 -19.55 -8.54 13.57
C SER A 209 -18.18 -9.13 13.93
N PRO A 210 -17.48 -8.70 15.00
CA PRO A 210 -16.21 -9.32 15.40
C PRO A 210 -16.35 -10.82 15.68
N ALA A 211 -17.43 -11.25 16.35
CA ALA A 211 -17.68 -12.66 16.63
C ALA A 211 -17.89 -13.47 15.33
N LYS A 212 -18.62 -12.90 14.36
CA LYS A 212 -18.84 -13.54 13.06
C LYS A 212 -17.57 -13.59 12.19
N ALA A 213 -16.74 -12.55 12.25
CA ALA A 213 -15.41 -12.56 11.64
C ALA A 213 -14.49 -13.61 12.29
N ALA A 214 -14.58 -13.81 13.60
CA ALA A 214 -13.85 -14.86 14.32
C ALA A 214 -14.29 -16.27 13.88
N ILE A 215 -15.61 -16.52 13.69
CA ILE A 215 -16.09 -17.79 13.11
C ILE A 215 -15.46 -18.04 11.73
N ARG A 216 -15.42 -17.03 10.86
CA ARG A 216 -14.78 -17.18 9.53
C ARG A 216 -13.32 -17.62 9.69
N SER A 217 -12.57 -16.92 10.53
CA SER A 217 -11.15 -17.24 10.76
C SER A 217 -10.96 -18.64 11.34
N LEU A 218 -11.83 -19.06 12.26
CA LEU A 218 -11.83 -20.41 12.82
C LEU A 218 -12.10 -21.46 11.72
N ALA A 219 -13.07 -21.22 10.85
CA ALA A 219 -13.37 -22.11 9.73
C ALA A 219 -12.20 -22.23 8.75
N ASP A 220 -11.54 -21.12 8.42
CA ASP A 220 -10.35 -21.10 7.55
C ASP A 220 -9.21 -21.94 8.17
N GLY A 221 -8.95 -21.80 9.47
CA GLY A 221 -7.95 -22.58 10.21
C GLY A 221 -8.30 -24.07 10.29
N LEU A 222 -9.51 -24.40 10.76
CA LEU A 222 -9.96 -25.78 10.89
C LEU A 222 -9.95 -26.53 9.55
N ARG A 223 -10.30 -25.85 8.44
CA ARG A 223 -10.25 -26.47 7.10
C ARG A 223 -8.86 -26.98 6.74
N SER A 224 -7.82 -26.25 7.13
CA SER A 224 -6.42 -26.65 6.93
C SER A 224 -6.03 -27.77 7.89
N GLU A 225 -6.33 -27.60 9.19
CA GLU A 225 -5.97 -28.57 10.23
C GLU A 225 -6.60 -29.95 10.00
N VAL A 226 -7.87 -30.03 9.58
CA VAL A 226 -8.52 -31.32 9.30
C VAL A 226 -7.83 -32.11 8.17
N GLN A 227 -7.11 -31.46 7.26
CA GLN A 227 -6.40 -32.18 6.19
C GLN A 227 -5.26 -33.04 6.72
N LEU A 228 -4.65 -32.68 7.86
CA LEU A 228 -3.64 -33.52 8.51
C LEU A 228 -4.22 -34.88 8.90
N TYR A 229 -5.44 -34.87 9.45
CA TYR A 229 -6.15 -36.08 9.85
C TYR A 229 -6.68 -36.87 8.65
N ASN A 230 -7.24 -36.18 7.65
CA ASN A 230 -7.68 -36.81 6.40
C ASN A 230 -6.49 -37.48 5.66
N ALA A 231 -5.31 -36.85 5.68
CA ALA A 231 -4.09 -37.41 5.11
C ALA A 231 -3.58 -38.62 5.90
N ALA A 232 -3.66 -38.59 7.24
CA ALA A 232 -3.30 -39.73 8.08
C ALA A 232 -4.11 -40.99 7.74
N ARG A 233 -5.40 -40.86 7.44
CA ARG A 233 -6.24 -41.97 6.95
C ARG A 233 -5.75 -42.55 5.63
N ARG A 234 -5.24 -41.72 4.72
CA ARG A 234 -4.76 -42.12 3.38
C ARG A 234 -3.31 -42.62 3.39
N SER A 235 -2.60 -42.47 4.50
CA SER A 235 -1.20 -42.85 4.62
C SER A 235 -1.02 -44.37 4.61
N LYS A 236 -0.05 -44.85 3.83
CA LYS A 236 0.35 -46.26 3.76
C LYS A 236 1.41 -46.65 4.80
N THR A 237 2.02 -45.67 5.47
CA THR A 237 3.06 -45.88 6.47
C THR A 237 2.40 -45.94 7.86
N GLY A 238 2.03 -47.14 8.29
CA GLY A 238 1.39 -47.39 9.58
C GLY A 238 2.38 -47.32 10.75
N THR A 239 2.69 -46.12 11.23
CA THR A 239 3.68 -45.92 12.32
C THR A 239 3.10 -45.41 13.63
N THR A 240 1.78 -45.20 13.73
CA THR A 240 1.13 -44.77 14.99
C THR A 240 0.17 -45.86 15.48
N GLY A 241 0.29 -46.27 16.75
CA GLY A 241 -0.46 -47.38 17.36
C GLY A 241 -1.99 -47.19 17.51
N THR A 242 -2.59 -46.19 16.86
CA THR A 242 -4.04 -45.94 16.85
C THR A 242 -4.59 -45.97 15.43
N THR A 243 -5.71 -46.66 15.22
CA THR A 243 -6.38 -46.74 13.91
C THR A 243 -7.01 -45.37 13.55
N PRO A 244 -6.64 -44.75 12.41
CA PRO A 244 -7.23 -43.49 11.96
C PRO A 244 -8.75 -43.58 11.75
N ALA A 245 -9.42 -42.44 11.75
CA ALA A 245 -10.85 -42.38 11.45
C ALA A 245 -11.18 -42.95 10.05
N PRO A 246 -12.26 -43.73 9.88
CA PRO A 246 -12.60 -44.38 8.61
C PRO A 246 -13.24 -43.46 7.57
N PHE A 247 -13.37 -42.16 7.86
CA PHE A 247 -13.99 -41.14 7.03
C PHE A 247 -13.10 -39.90 6.95
N ASP A 248 -13.30 -39.08 5.93
CA ASP A 248 -12.78 -37.71 5.89
C ASP A 248 -13.72 -36.75 6.62
N VAL A 249 -13.20 -35.60 7.05
CA VAL A 249 -13.99 -34.49 7.61
C VAL A 249 -13.87 -33.27 6.71
N ASP A 250 -15.02 -32.68 6.36
CA ASP A 250 -15.13 -31.39 5.67
C ASP A 250 -15.63 -30.30 6.64
N ILE A 251 -14.96 -29.15 6.61
CA ILE A 251 -15.43 -27.93 7.27
C ILE A 251 -16.16 -27.08 6.24
N HIS A 252 -17.30 -26.51 6.61
CA HIS A 252 -18.05 -25.55 5.80
C HIS A 252 -18.50 -24.36 6.63
N VAL A 253 -18.69 -23.20 6.00
CA VAL A 253 -19.22 -22.01 6.64
C VAL A 253 -20.25 -21.31 5.75
N VAL A 254 -21.39 -20.97 6.34
CA VAL A 254 -22.51 -20.30 5.68
C VAL A 254 -22.54 -18.83 6.11
N PHE A 255 -22.78 -17.91 5.16
CA PHE A 255 -22.79 -16.47 5.38
C PHE A 255 -24.13 -15.84 4.98
N PRO A 256 -25.13 -15.86 5.88
CA PRO A 256 -26.39 -15.21 5.60
C PRO A 256 -26.29 -13.69 5.65
N GLY A 257 -27.03 -13.01 4.75
CA GLY A 257 -27.39 -11.60 4.90
C GLY A 257 -28.63 -11.42 5.78
N SER A 258 -29.38 -10.33 5.62
CA SER A 258 -30.61 -10.11 6.40
C SER A 258 -31.67 -11.19 6.15
N ILE A 259 -32.13 -11.84 7.22
CA ILE A 259 -33.19 -12.87 7.20
C ILE A 259 -34.40 -12.33 7.95
N LEU A 260 -35.56 -12.31 7.30
CA LEU A 260 -36.86 -11.94 7.89
C LEU A 260 -37.31 -12.99 8.92
N SER A 261 -36.68 -12.98 10.09
CA SER A 261 -36.89 -13.94 11.18
C SER A 261 -37.27 -13.23 12.48
N PRO A 262 -37.77 -13.96 13.50
CA PRO A 262 -37.96 -13.42 14.84
C PRO A 262 -36.69 -12.77 15.42
N GLY A 263 -35.51 -13.25 15.00
CA GLY A 263 -34.22 -12.63 15.35
C GLY A 263 -34.09 -11.22 14.78
N PHE A 264 -34.43 -11.01 13.51
CA PHE A 264 -34.40 -9.70 12.85
C PHE A 264 -35.41 -8.72 13.46
N GLU A 265 -36.60 -9.20 13.82
CA GLU A 265 -37.58 -8.38 14.56
C GLU A 265 -37.04 -7.95 15.93
N ASN A 266 -36.33 -8.85 16.62
CA ASN A 266 -35.73 -8.53 17.91
C ASN A 266 -34.55 -7.56 17.78
N GLU A 267 -33.72 -7.72 16.75
CA GLU A 267 -32.61 -6.81 16.43
C GLU A 267 -33.11 -5.39 16.15
N ASN A 268 -34.24 -5.25 15.44
CA ASN A 268 -34.84 -3.94 15.14
C ASN A 268 -35.30 -3.17 16.38
N LYS A 269 -35.48 -3.82 17.55
CA LYS A 269 -35.90 -3.14 18.78
C LYS A 269 -34.80 -2.26 19.39
N THR A 270 -33.52 -2.61 19.20
CA THR A 270 -32.38 -1.87 19.76
C THR A 270 -31.56 -1.15 18.70
N LYS A 271 -31.88 -1.36 17.42
CA LYS A 271 -31.14 -0.84 16.28
C LYS A 271 -31.14 0.68 16.25
N HIS A 272 -29.94 1.26 16.18
CA HIS A 272 -29.77 2.70 16.08
C HIS A 272 -30.27 3.22 14.71
N PRO A 273 -30.83 4.44 14.60
CA PRO A 273 -31.32 4.99 13.32
C PRO A 273 -30.31 4.95 12.17
N VAL A 274 -29.02 5.17 12.47
CA VAL A 274 -27.93 5.04 11.48
C VAL A 274 -27.83 3.63 10.92
N SER A 275 -28.02 2.60 11.75
CA SER A 275 -27.97 1.20 11.31
C SER A 275 -29.17 0.85 10.42
N PHE A 276 -30.36 1.39 10.73
CA PHE A 276 -31.53 1.25 9.84
C PHE A 276 -31.27 1.84 8.46
N GLU A 277 -30.65 3.02 8.38
CA GLU A 277 -30.32 3.66 7.12
C GLU A 277 -29.31 2.82 6.30
N LEU A 278 -28.26 2.32 6.97
CA LEU A 278 -27.22 1.49 6.34
C LEU A 278 -27.76 0.16 5.79
N GLU A 279 -28.80 -0.39 6.40
CA GLU A 279 -29.46 -1.63 5.96
C GLU A 279 -30.60 -1.41 4.96
N SER A 280 -31.02 -0.17 4.72
CA SER A 280 -32.22 0.13 3.92
C SER A 280 -32.18 -0.47 2.50
N SER A 281 -30.98 -0.62 1.94
CA SER A 281 -30.73 -1.21 0.62
C SER A 281 -30.35 -2.69 0.64
N ASP A 282 -30.27 -3.34 1.81
CA ASP A 282 -29.89 -4.76 1.90
C ASP A 282 -31.04 -5.66 1.40
N PRO A 283 -30.79 -6.56 0.42
CA PRO A 283 -31.78 -7.54 0.00
C PRO A 283 -32.19 -8.44 1.16
N LYS A 284 -33.47 -8.37 1.52
CA LYS A 284 -34.06 -9.21 2.56
C LYS A 284 -34.50 -10.54 1.95
N GLN A 285 -34.27 -11.62 2.67
CA GLN A 285 -34.71 -12.96 2.30
C GLN A 285 -35.56 -13.57 3.42
N THR A 286 -36.46 -14.48 3.06
CA THR A 286 -37.20 -15.30 4.02
C THR A 286 -36.30 -16.36 4.65
N GLU A 287 -36.74 -16.93 5.78
CA GLU A 287 -36.06 -18.04 6.45
C GLU A 287 -35.84 -19.24 5.51
N LEU A 288 -36.84 -19.53 4.67
CA LEU A 288 -36.80 -20.62 3.70
C LEU A 288 -35.83 -20.35 2.56
N GLU A 289 -35.80 -19.12 2.01
CA GLU A 289 -34.85 -18.75 0.95
C GLU A 289 -33.41 -18.88 1.45
N ALA A 290 -33.11 -18.38 2.65
CA ALA A 290 -31.79 -18.50 3.26
C ALA A 290 -31.40 -19.98 3.45
N ALA A 291 -32.29 -20.80 4.00
CA ALA A 291 -32.06 -22.22 4.22
C ALA A 291 -31.85 -22.99 2.91
N THR A 292 -32.63 -22.66 1.88
CA THR A 292 -32.54 -23.29 0.55
C THR A 292 -31.21 -22.94 -0.12
N ALA A 293 -30.79 -21.67 -0.07
CA ALA A 293 -29.51 -21.23 -0.62
C ALA A 293 -28.32 -21.86 0.12
N ALA A 294 -28.38 -21.94 1.46
CA ALA A 294 -27.37 -22.60 2.27
C ALA A 294 -27.21 -24.08 1.90
N ILE A 295 -28.32 -24.83 1.80
CA ILE A 295 -28.27 -26.25 1.41
C ILE A 295 -27.75 -26.40 -0.02
N LYS A 296 -28.15 -25.54 -0.96
CA LYS A 296 -27.69 -25.62 -2.34
C LYS A 296 -26.16 -25.43 -2.48
N GLY A 297 -25.56 -24.50 -1.74
CA GLY A 297 -24.10 -24.33 -1.73
C GLY A 297 -23.38 -25.54 -1.14
N LEU A 298 -23.93 -26.12 -0.06
CA LEU A 298 -23.41 -27.37 0.52
C LEU A 298 -23.52 -28.55 -0.46
N GLU A 299 -24.65 -28.71 -1.16
CA GLU A 299 -24.85 -29.72 -2.20
C GLU A 299 -23.86 -29.55 -3.37
N GLY A 300 -23.43 -28.31 -3.65
CA GLY A 300 -22.36 -27.98 -4.60
C GLY A 300 -20.94 -28.27 -4.10
N GLY A 301 -20.76 -28.50 -2.79
CA GLY A 301 -19.46 -28.71 -2.15
C GLY A 301 -18.73 -27.43 -1.76
N ASP A 302 -19.44 -26.30 -1.69
CA ASP A 302 -18.83 -25.00 -1.39
C ASP A 302 -18.34 -24.95 0.06
N PHE A 303 -17.09 -24.52 0.26
CA PHE A 303 -16.57 -24.24 1.60
C PHE A 303 -17.25 -23.03 2.23
N MET A 304 -17.39 -21.94 1.45
CA MET A 304 -18.04 -20.70 1.86
C MET A 304 -19.35 -20.55 1.08
N THR A 305 -20.49 -20.63 1.75
CA THR A 305 -21.81 -20.52 1.12
C THR A 305 -22.49 -19.22 1.54
N PRO A 306 -22.50 -18.17 0.70
CA PRO A 306 -23.37 -17.02 0.92
C PRO A 306 -24.82 -17.37 0.56
N THR A 307 -25.80 -16.83 1.29
CA THR A 307 -27.23 -17.08 0.99
C THR A 307 -27.86 -16.00 0.11
N ASN A 308 -27.25 -14.82 0.01
CA ASN A 308 -27.72 -13.71 -0.83
C ASN A 308 -27.01 -13.76 -2.20
N CYS A 309 -27.78 -13.63 -3.29
CA CYS A 309 -27.35 -13.83 -4.68
C CYS A 309 -26.20 -12.95 -5.22
N HIS A 310 -25.65 -12.02 -4.42
CA HIS A 310 -24.59 -11.11 -4.84
C HIS A 310 -23.16 -11.52 -4.41
N MET A 311 -23.00 -12.56 -3.60
CA MET A 311 -21.68 -13.02 -3.11
C MET A 311 -21.15 -14.29 -3.80
N THR A 312 -21.86 -14.87 -4.77
CA THR A 312 -21.56 -16.20 -5.36
C THR A 312 -20.50 -16.21 -6.49
N HIS A 313 -19.51 -15.32 -6.49
CA HIS A 313 -18.38 -15.40 -7.44
C HIS A 313 -17.08 -15.81 -6.74
N PRO A 314 -16.42 -16.93 -7.11
CA PRO A 314 -15.25 -17.42 -6.41
C PRO A 314 -13.98 -16.75 -6.95
N ARG A 315 -13.29 -15.94 -6.13
CA ARG A 315 -11.84 -15.66 -6.18
C ARG A 315 -11.36 -14.92 -4.91
N THR A 316 -10.69 -15.69 -4.03
CA THR A 316 -9.69 -15.37 -2.98
C THR A 316 -9.90 -14.21 -1.96
N PRO A 317 -9.86 -14.47 -0.62
CA PRO A 317 -10.23 -13.50 0.43
C PRO A 317 -9.09 -13.01 1.37
N SER A 318 -7.86 -12.70 0.89
CA SER A 318 -6.69 -12.52 1.77
C SER A 318 -6.11 -11.11 2.00
N THR A 319 -6.57 -9.99 1.42
CA THR A 319 -5.81 -8.71 1.54
C THR A 319 -6.54 -7.47 2.09
N ALA A 320 -7.79 -7.54 2.56
CA ALA A 320 -8.60 -6.33 2.77
C ALA A 320 -8.64 -5.68 4.18
N ARG A 321 -7.88 -6.12 5.20
CA ARG A 321 -8.42 -6.03 6.58
C ARG A 321 -8.05 -4.88 7.54
N ALA A 322 -7.04 -4.01 7.34
CA ALA A 322 -6.58 -3.19 8.47
C ALA A 322 -6.81 -1.65 8.41
N SER A 323 -6.71 -0.97 7.27
CA SER A 323 -6.52 0.50 7.30
C SER A 323 -7.76 1.35 6.93
N ILE A 324 -8.84 0.74 6.44
CA ILE A 324 -10.05 1.43 5.97
C ILE A 324 -11.00 1.81 7.13
N HIS A 325 -10.98 1.07 8.24
CA HIS A 325 -11.96 1.20 9.32
C HIS A 325 -11.79 2.45 10.20
N TYR A 326 -10.56 2.97 10.38
CA TYR A 326 -10.30 4.02 11.38
C TYR A 326 -10.55 5.44 10.83
N ALA A 327 -10.29 5.69 9.54
CA ALA A 327 -10.45 7.00 8.92
C ALA A 327 -11.90 7.31 8.49
N VAL A 328 -12.63 6.30 7.98
CA VAL A 328 -14.06 6.41 7.62
C VAL A 328 -14.91 6.73 8.85
N PHE A 329 -14.58 6.15 10.00
CA PHE A 329 -15.32 6.34 11.25
C PHE A 329 -15.15 7.75 11.84
N ARG A 330 -13.95 8.35 11.77
CA ARG A 330 -13.73 9.75 12.22
C ARG A 330 -14.50 10.77 11.39
N LEU A 331 -14.64 10.55 10.08
CA LEU A 331 -15.27 11.52 9.19
C LEU A 331 -16.81 11.48 9.26
N ILE A 332 -17.39 10.29 9.41
CA ILE A 332 -18.84 10.11 9.66
C ILE A 332 -19.24 10.83 10.96
N LEU A 333 -18.45 10.70 12.04
CA LEU A 333 -18.70 11.38 13.31
C LEU A 333 -18.58 12.91 13.20
N ARG A 334 -17.66 13.41 12.36
CA ARG A 334 -17.43 14.85 12.17
C ARG A 334 -18.53 15.54 11.35
N ASN A 335 -19.14 14.83 10.38
CA ASN A 335 -20.25 15.34 9.56
C ASN A 335 -21.63 15.11 10.21
N MET A 336 -21.78 14.10 11.07
CA MET A 336 -23.01 13.94 11.86
C MET A 336 -23.13 15.02 12.95
N SER A 337 -22.02 15.51 13.52
CA SER A 337 -22.08 16.56 14.55
C SER A 337 -22.49 17.94 14.02
N SER A 338 -22.28 18.23 12.73
CA SER A 338 -22.68 19.49 12.10
C SER A 338 -24.14 19.52 11.64
N HIS A 339 -24.78 18.36 11.44
CA HIS A 339 -26.09 18.24 10.78
C HIS A 339 -27.26 17.79 11.67
N ILE A 340 -27.02 17.54 12.96
CA ILE A 340 -28.12 17.45 13.96
C ILE A 340 -28.96 18.76 14.01
N SER A 341 -28.51 19.82 13.34
CA SER A 341 -29.12 21.16 13.33
C SER A 341 -30.08 21.48 12.18
N ASN A 342 -30.23 20.67 11.10
CA ASN A 342 -31.16 21.04 10.01
C ASN A 342 -31.73 19.87 9.16
N PRO A 343 -33.06 19.60 9.17
CA PRO A 343 -33.67 18.40 8.53
C PRO A 343 -33.96 18.46 7.02
N SER A 344 -33.72 19.58 6.32
CA SER A 344 -34.26 19.81 4.97
C SER A 344 -33.38 19.41 3.77
N SER A 345 -32.20 18.82 3.96
CA SER A 345 -31.22 18.55 2.88
C SER A 345 -31.06 17.04 2.55
N ARG A 346 -32.15 16.32 2.31
CA ARG A 346 -32.16 14.84 2.28
C ARG A 346 -31.73 14.15 0.97
N VAL A 347 -31.41 14.86 -0.12
CA VAL A 347 -31.26 14.22 -1.45
C VAL A 347 -29.84 14.24 -2.06
N GLU A 348 -28.87 14.99 -1.53
CA GLU A 348 -27.48 15.02 -2.06
C GLU A 348 -26.48 14.11 -1.32
N LEU A 349 -26.82 13.61 -0.12
CA LEU A 349 -25.88 12.89 0.76
C LEU A 349 -25.31 11.58 0.18
N VAL A 350 -26.07 10.82 -0.61
CA VAL A 350 -25.68 9.45 -1.01
C VAL A 350 -24.58 9.45 -2.07
N GLU A 351 -24.60 10.39 -3.03
CA GLU A 351 -23.57 10.48 -4.06
C GLU A 351 -22.31 11.16 -3.53
N ASP A 352 -22.47 12.18 -2.66
CA ASP A 352 -21.35 12.88 -2.04
C ASP A 352 -20.59 12.00 -1.05
N VAL A 353 -21.28 11.21 -0.21
CA VAL A 353 -20.63 10.22 0.66
C VAL A 353 -19.88 9.17 -0.17
N LYS A 354 -20.43 8.71 -1.29
CA LYS A 354 -19.76 7.77 -2.20
C LYS A 354 -18.50 8.39 -2.84
N ARG A 355 -18.57 9.64 -3.30
CA ARG A 355 -17.42 10.37 -3.87
C ARG A 355 -16.33 10.64 -2.83
N ILE A 356 -16.73 10.94 -1.60
CA ILE A 356 -15.82 11.11 -0.45
C ILE A 356 -15.10 9.78 -0.18
N VAL A 357 -15.82 8.65 -0.10
CA VAL A 357 -15.22 7.31 0.08
C VAL A 357 -14.24 6.95 -1.05
N LEU A 358 -14.59 7.25 -2.31
CA LEU A 358 -13.70 7.04 -3.46
C LEU A 358 -12.42 7.89 -3.39
N GLY A 359 -12.48 9.07 -2.76
CA GLY A 359 -11.30 9.91 -2.51
C GLY A 359 -10.28 9.31 -1.55
N TYR A 360 -10.66 8.29 -0.78
CA TYR A 360 -9.80 7.60 0.21
C TYR A 360 -9.41 6.18 -0.20
N LEU A 361 -9.92 5.68 -1.33
CA LEU A 361 -9.48 4.43 -1.93
C LEU A 361 -8.29 4.70 -2.84
N SER A 362 -7.09 4.36 -2.35
CA SER A 362 -5.84 4.63 -3.07
C SER A 362 -5.44 3.50 -4.04
N LEU A 363 -6.00 2.30 -3.89
CA LEU A 363 -5.63 1.13 -4.68
C LEU A 363 -6.65 0.85 -5.77
N TYR A 364 -6.14 0.67 -6.99
CA TYR A 364 -6.95 0.40 -8.18
C TYR A 364 -7.74 -0.92 -8.06
N THR A 365 -7.17 -1.90 -7.38
CA THR A 365 -7.78 -3.20 -7.09
C THR A 365 -9.02 -3.09 -6.20
N ASP A 366 -9.03 -2.17 -5.23
CA ASP A 366 -10.19 -1.95 -4.35
C ASP A 366 -11.34 -1.29 -5.11
N LEU A 367 -11.01 -0.35 -5.99
CA LEU A 367 -11.97 0.28 -6.89
C LEU A 367 -12.56 -0.75 -7.88
N GLN A 368 -11.73 -1.64 -8.44
CA GLN A 368 -12.18 -2.74 -9.30
C GLN A 368 -13.11 -3.70 -8.53
N ALA A 369 -12.75 -4.09 -7.32
CA ALA A 369 -13.58 -4.94 -6.47
C ALA A 369 -14.93 -4.29 -6.15
N LEU A 370 -14.96 -2.98 -5.87
CA LEU A 370 -16.19 -2.21 -5.66
C LEU A 370 -17.07 -2.16 -6.91
N CYS A 371 -16.46 -1.96 -8.09
CA CYS A 371 -17.17 -2.00 -9.36
C CYS A 371 -17.80 -3.37 -9.63
N LEU A 372 -17.13 -4.46 -9.23
CA LEU A 372 -17.62 -5.83 -9.41
C LEU A 372 -18.72 -6.22 -8.41
N THR A 373 -18.68 -5.68 -7.20
CA THR A 373 -19.56 -6.09 -6.09
C THR A 373 -20.82 -5.22 -5.95
N SER A 374 -20.85 -3.99 -6.48
CA SER A 374 -22.03 -3.14 -6.38
C SER A 374 -22.30 -2.30 -7.63
N LYS A 375 -23.46 -2.52 -8.25
CA LYS A 375 -23.96 -1.70 -9.38
C LYS A 375 -24.11 -0.21 -9.01
N SER A 376 -24.43 0.09 -7.75
CA SER A 376 -24.64 1.47 -7.27
C SER A 376 -23.35 2.24 -7.06
N TRP A 377 -22.22 1.54 -6.90
CA TRP A 377 -20.87 2.10 -6.84
C TRP A 377 -20.20 2.07 -8.20
N ASN A 378 -20.49 1.04 -9.01
CA ASN A 378 -19.93 0.86 -10.35
C ASN A 378 -19.99 2.15 -11.19
N ARG A 379 -21.12 2.87 -11.21
CA ARG A 379 -21.24 4.13 -11.96
C ARG A 379 -20.19 5.18 -11.56
N ILE A 380 -19.95 5.35 -10.26
CA ILE A 380 -19.08 6.39 -9.71
C ILE A 380 -17.62 5.91 -9.65
N ALA A 381 -17.39 4.68 -9.19
CA ALA A 381 -16.06 4.07 -9.11
C ALA A 381 -15.44 3.87 -10.50
N THR A 382 -16.23 3.58 -11.53
CA THR A 382 -15.73 3.46 -12.91
C THR A 382 -15.22 4.80 -13.43
N GLU A 383 -15.86 5.92 -13.09
CA GLU A 383 -15.32 7.24 -13.42
C GLU A 383 -13.94 7.46 -12.77
N TYR A 384 -13.75 7.04 -11.52
CA TYR A 384 -12.46 7.16 -10.82
C TYR A 384 -11.39 6.21 -11.38
N LEU A 385 -11.73 4.95 -11.67
CA LEU A 385 -10.83 3.97 -12.28
C LEU A 385 -10.29 4.47 -13.62
N TYR A 386 -11.17 4.95 -14.49
CA TYR A 386 -10.75 5.42 -15.81
C TYR A 386 -10.26 6.86 -15.80
N ARG A 387 -10.27 7.56 -14.65
CA ARG A 387 -9.81 8.95 -14.55
C ARG A 387 -8.32 9.10 -14.85
N LYS A 388 -7.51 8.17 -14.37
CA LYS A 388 -6.05 8.10 -14.61
C LYS A 388 -5.73 6.75 -15.22
N VAL A 389 -5.26 6.77 -16.46
CA VAL A 389 -4.88 5.57 -17.20
C VAL A 389 -3.36 5.56 -17.37
N VAL A 390 -2.70 4.51 -16.90
CA VAL A 390 -1.26 4.29 -17.08
C VAL A 390 -1.11 3.00 -17.88
N LEU A 391 -0.35 3.06 -18.97
CA LEU A 391 -0.12 1.93 -19.86
C LEU A 391 1.35 1.80 -20.17
N GLU A 392 1.88 0.60 -19.95
CA GLU A 392 3.17 0.18 -20.43
C GLU A 392 3.07 -0.24 -21.89
N ALA A 393 3.69 0.55 -22.76
CA ALA A 393 3.86 0.32 -24.17
C ALA A 393 5.18 -0.44 -24.46
N ARG A 394 5.50 -1.47 -23.65
CA ARG A 394 6.67 -2.34 -23.87
C ARG A 394 6.52 -3.11 -25.18
N ALA A 395 7.64 -3.41 -25.84
CA ALA A 395 7.64 -4.26 -27.03
C ALA A 395 7.24 -5.71 -26.72
N HIS A 396 7.38 -6.19 -25.48
CA HIS A 396 7.13 -7.60 -25.13
C HIS A 396 5.90 -7.81 -24.25
N ASP A 397 5.20 -6.75 -23.84
CA ASP A 397 4.09 -6.86 -22.87
C ASP A 397 2.72 -6.87 -23.57
N GLY A 398 1.89 -7.83 -23.16
CA GLY A 398 0.50 -7.92 -23.59
C GLY A 398 -0.40 -6.83 -23.00
N GLN A 399 0.04 -6.01 -22.03
CA GLN A 399 -0.81 -5.03 -21.35
C GLN A 399 -1.51 -4.05 -22.32
N LEU A 400 -0.80 -3.51 -23.31
CA LEU A 400 -1.38 -2.61 -24.31
C LEU A 400 -2.45 -3.30 -25.18
N ALA A 401 -2.16 -4.54 -25.60
CA ALA A 401 -3.07 -5.35 -26.40
C ALA A 401 -4.30 -5.83 -25.58
N LEU A 402 -4.09 -6.22 -24.32
CA LEU A 402 -5.13 -6.59 -23.37
C LEU A 402 -6.03 -5.39 -23.06
N PHE A 403 -5.45 -4.20 -22.85
CA PHE A 403 -6.22 -2.99 -22.65
C PHE A 403 -7.08 -2.68 -23.88
N ARG A 404 -6.50 -2.79 -25.09
CA ARG A 404 -7.26 -2.64 -26.33
C ARG A 404 -8.40 -3.65 -26.43
N GLN A 405 -8.14 -4.92 -26.12
CA GLN A 405 -9.16 -5.96 -26.10
C GLN A 405 -10.29 -5.64 -25.11
N CYS A 406 -9.97 -5.11 -23.93
CA CYS A 406 -10.96 -4.64 -22.95
C CYS A 406 -11.79 -3.46 -23.49
N VAL A 407 -11.16 -2.50 -24.17
CA VAL A 407 -11.85 -1.37 -24.81
C VAL A 407 -12.83 -1.86 -25.85
N ASP A 408 -12.40 -2.77 -26.73
CA ASP A 408 -13.22 -3.30 -27.82
C ASP A 408 -14.33 -4.25 -27.32
N SER A 409 -14.13 -4.92 -26.18
CA SER A 409 -15.16 -5.75 -25.53
C SER A 409 -16.16 -4.96 -24.67
N GLY A 410 -16.09 -3.62 -24.69
CA GLY A 410 -17.13 -2.74 -24.13
C GLY A 410 -16.64 -1.69 -23.15
N ALA A 411 -15.35 -1.67 -22.79
CA ALA A 411 -14.81 -0.64 -21.89
C ALA A 411 -14.69 0.75 -22.56
N ARG A 412 -14.82 0.85 -23.89
CA ARG A 412 -14.75 2.11 -24.64
C ARG A 412 -15.62 3.23 -24.05
N ARG A 413 -16.83 2.91 -23.61
CA ARG A 413 -17.77 3.87 -22.99
C ARG A 413 -17.23 4.55 -21.72
N HIS A 414 -16.23 3.96 -21.06
CA HIS A 414 -15.65 4.46 -19.81
C HIS A 414 -14.47 5.40 -20.03
N LEU A 415 -13.87 5.41 -21.23
CA LEU A 415 -12.76 6.32 -21.59
C LEU A 415 -13.18 7.80 -21.64
N VAL A 416 -14.49 8.09 -21.61
CA VAL A 416 -15.02 9.46 -21.44
C VAL A 416 -14.61 10.13 -20.12
N HIS A 417 -14.22 9.32 -19.12
CA HIS A 417 -13.80 9.79 -17.81
C HIS A 417 -12.29 10.07 -17.73
N THR A 418 -11.51 9.68 -18.73
CA THR A 418 -10.05 9.82 -18.74
C THR A 418 -9.62 11.29 -18.72
N ARG A 419 -8.92 11.67 -17.64
CA ARG A 419 -8.35 13.01 -17.44
C ARG A 419 -6.83 13.02 -17.49
N SER A 420 -6.20 11.90 -17.16
CA SER A 420 -4.75 11.72 -17.19
C SER A 420 -4.42 10.43 -17.96
N LEU A 421 -3.50 10.52 -18.91
CA LEU A 421 -3.00 9.39 -19.68
C LEU A 421 -1.47 9.37 -19.60
N SER A 422 -0.91 8.27 -19.13
CA SER A 422 0.52 7.99 -19.10
C SER A 422 0.86 6.81 -20.00
N LEU A 423 1.77 7.03 -20.95
CA LEU A 423 2.28 6.01 -21.87
C LEU A 423 3.77 5.80 -21.59
N LEU A 424 4.13 4.60 -21.14
CA LEU A 424 5.46 4.25 -20.65
C LEU A 424 6.13 3.22 -21.57
N ASN A 425 7.22 3.59 -22.23
CA ASN A 425 7.96 2.77 -23.18
C ASN A 425 9.42 2.59 -22.69
N LEU A 426 9.58 1.86 -21.59
CA LEU A 426 10.86 1.64 -20.90
C LEU A 426 11.60 0.40 -21.48
N LEU A 427 12.94 0.44 -21.59
CA LEU A 427 13.74 -0.69 -22.13
C LEU A 427 14.13 -1.69 -21.01
N PRO A 428 14.33 -2.99 -21.31
CA PRO A 428 14.50 -4.03 -20.30
C PRO A 428 15.88 -4.14 -19.65
N TRP A 429 16.91 -3.46 -20.15
CA TRP A 429 18.30 -3.81 -19.83
C TRP A 429 18.77 -3.39 -18.42
N GLU A 430 17.94 -2.69 -17.64
CA GLU A 430 18.22 -2.35 -16.24
C GLU A 430 17.42 -3.16 -15.20
N PHE A 431 16.48 -4.03 -15.62
CA PHE A 431 15.56 -4.76 -14.71
C PHE A 431 15.59 -6.28 -14.89
N GLY A 432 16.75 -6.82 -15.27
CA GLY A 432 16.95 -8.15 -15.85
C GLY A 432 16.04 -9.26 -15.32
N PHE A 433 14.96 -9.56 -16.04
CA PHE A 433 14.33 -10.88 -16.19
C PHE A 433 13.33 -10.78 -17.36
N VAL A 434 13.71 -11.22 -18.55
CA VAL A 434 12.74 -11.52 -19.62
C VAL A 434 13.00 -12.94 -20.11
N SER A 435 11.98 -13.78 -19.97
CA SER A 435 11.93 -15.13 -20.53
C SER A 435 12.07 -15.06 -22.06
N SER A 436 12.87 -15.96 -22.64
CA SER A 436 13.11 -16.07 -24.09
C SER A 436 11.87 -16.49 -24.92
N ALA A 437 10.68 -16.56 -24.31
CA ALA A 437 9.45 -17.04 -24.93
C ALA A 437 8.58 -15.96 -25.60
N ASP A 438 8.79 -14.66 -25.34
CA ASP A 438 7.91 -13.60 -25.85
C ASP A 438 8.51 -12.89 -27.08
N ARG A 439 7.88 -13.07 -28.26
CA ARG A 439 8.25 -12.35 -29.48
C ARG A 439 7.98 -10.84 -29.30
N PRO A 440 8.90 -9.96 -29.72
CA PRO A 440 8.66 -8.52 -29.71
C PRO A 440 7.48 -8.18 -30.63
N MET A 441 6.51 -7.45 -30.09
CA MET A 441 5.49 -6.71 -30.84
C MET A 441 6.20 -5.73 -31.77
N ASP A 442 5.85 -5.78 -33.05
CA ASP A 442 6.40 -4.85 -34.02
C ASP A 442 5.92 -3.43 -33.73
N GLU A 443 6.76 -2.48 -34.11
CA GLU A 443 6.55 -1.05 -33.85
C GLU A 443 5.27 -0.50 -34.49
N ALA A 444 4.89 -1.00 -35.68
CA ALA A 444 3.69 -0.56 -36.38
C ALA A 444 2.41 -0.99 -35.62
N THR A 445 2.38 -2.22 -35.12
CA THR A 445 1.29 -2.72 -34.28
C THR A 445 1.19 -1.92 -32.99
N ARG A 446 2.30 -1.67 -32.30
CA ARG A 446 2.32 -0.83 -31.09
C ARG A 446 1.74 0.56 -31.35
N ASN A 447 2.19 1.22 -32.41
CA ASN A 447 1.76 2.57 -32.76
C ASN A 447 0.28 2.62 -33.12
N THR A 448 -0.23 1.58 -33.79
CA THR A 448 -1.65 1.43 -34.12
C THR A 448 -2.49 1.31 -32.85
N LEU A 449 -2.06 0.50 -31.87
CA LEU A 449 -2.74 0.34 -30.59
C LEU A 449 -2.78 1.65 -29.79
N MET A 450 -1.65 2.35 -29.68
CA MET A 450 -1.56 3.64 -28.97
C MET A 450 -2.46 4.70 -29.62
N SER A 451 -2.43 4.80 -30.95
CA SER A 451 -3.26 5.74 -31.70
C SER A 451 -4.75 5.42 -31.53
N GLY A 452 -5.12 4.14 -31.57
CA GLY A 452 -6.52 3.70 -31.37
C GLY A 452 -7.03 4.02 -29.96
N ILE A 453 -6.20 3.84 -28.92
CA ILE A 453 -6.57 4.21 -27.54
C ILE A 453 -6.82 5.70 -27.41
N LEU A 454 -5.93 6.52 -28.00
CA LEU A 454 -6.06 7.98 -27.93
C LEU A 454 -7.30 8.48 -28.69
N GLN A 455 -7.63 7.89 -29.85
CA GLN A 455 -8.87 8.18 -30.60
C GLN A 455 -10.14 7.91 -29.80
N ASP A 456 -10.11 6.92 -28.91
CA ASP A 456 -11.25 6.56 -28.08
C ASP A 456 -11.44 7.48 -26.85
N ILE A 457 -10.45 8.31 -26.54
CA ILE A 457 -10.54 9.32 -25.47
C ILE A 457 -11.10 10.62 -26.09
N PRO A 458 -12.11 11.27 -25.48
CA PRO A 458 -12.61 12.53 -26.01
C PRO A 458 -11.56 13.65 -25.94
N SER A 459 -11.39 14.36 -27.06
CA SER A 459 -10.39 15.42 -27.24
C SER A 459 -10.50 16.59 -26.27
N ASN A 460 -11.67 16.82 -25.67
CA ASN A 460 -11.90 17.90 -24.71
C ASN A 460 -11.76 17.49 -23.22
N LYS A 461 -11.48 16.20 -22.94
CA LYS A 461 -11.46 15.68 -21.56
C LYS A 461 -10.06 15.56 -20.97
N LEU A 462 -9.06 15.22 -21.78
CA LEU A 462 -7.69 14.93 -21.35
C LEU A 462 -7.01 16.22 -20.82
N ARG A 463 -6.63 16.23 -19.55
CA ARG A 463 -5.98 17.37 -18.87
C ARG A 463 -4.49 17.16 -18.69
N GLU A 464 -4.09 15.95 -18.35
CA GLU A 464 -2.70 15.56 -18.18
C GLU A 464 -2.32 14.51 -19.23
N PHE A 465 -1.18 14.72 -19.88
CA PHE A 465 -0.58 13.75 -20.79
C PHE A 465 0.88 13.53 -20.42
N ARG A 466 1.26 12.26 -20.24
CA ARG A 466 2.62 11.83 -19.94
C ARG A 466 3.09 10.81 -20.97
N TYR A 467 4.27 11.05 -21.54
CA TYR A 467 4.94 10.14 -22.45
C TYR A 467 6.40 9.98 -22.03
N VAL A 468 6.78 8.74 -21.70
CA VAL A 468 8.14 8.37 -21.31
C VAL A 468 8.61 7.25 -22.22
N ALA A 469 9.74 7.44 -22.88
CA ALA A 469 10.31 6.44 -23.77
C ALA A 469 11.83 6.33 -23.59
N TRP A 470 12.35 5.11 -23.69
CA TRP A 470 13.77 4.79 -23.56
C TRP A 470 14.48 4.60 -24.92
N ASN A 471 13.76 4.28 -26.00
CA ASN A 471 14.36 4.13 -27.32
C ASN A 471 14.79 5.49 -27.91
N TYR A 472 15.67 5.44 -28.91
CA TYR A 472 16.21 6.62 -29.59
C TYR A 472 15.15 7.37 -30.43
N ASP A 473 14.10 6.67 -30.86
CA ASP A 473 13.04 7.24 -31.66
C ASP A 473 12.01 7.93 -30.74
N GLY A 474 12.01 9.27 -30.75
CA GLY A 474 11.05 10.06 -30.00
C GLY A 474 9.58 9.78 -30.37
N MET A 475 8.66 10.45 -29.69
CA MET A 475 7.22 10.32 -29.96
C MET A 475 6.85 10.42 -31.46
N TYR A 476 6.15 9.42 -31.97
CA TYR A 476 5.87 9.26 -33.41
C TYR A 476 5.04 10.40 -34.01
N PRO A 477 5.29 10.80 -35.28
CA PRO A 477 4.54 11.88 -35.93
C PRO A 477 3.02 11.67 -36.00
N SER A 478 2.57 10.42 -36.16
CA SER A 478 1.14 10.07 -36.16
C SER A 478 0.49 10.33 -34.80
N LEU A 479 1.14 9.91 -33.72
CA LEU A 479 0.69 10.14 -32.35
C LEU A 479 0.70 11.64 -32.02
N VAL A 480 1.75 12.37 -32.41
CA VAL A 480 1.82 13.84 -32.27
C VAL A 480 0.64 14.51 -32.99
N SER A 481 0.31 14.06 -34.20
CA SER A 481 -0.78 14.64 -34.99
C SER A 481 -2.14 14.42 -34.33
N LEU A 482 -2.37 13.24 -33.76
CA LEU A 482 -3.60 12.94 -33.02
C LEU A 482 -3.68 13.72 -31.70
N LEU A 483 -2.56 13.83 -30.96
CA LEU A 483 -2.49 14.62 -29.73
C LEU A 483 -2.77 16.11 -29.95
N LYS A 484 -2.56 16.65 -31.16
CA LYS A 484 -2.97 18.03 -31.48
C LYS A 484 -4.47 18.25 -31.31
N GLU A 485 -5.29 17.22 -31.54
CA GLU A 485 -6.74 17.33 -31.33
C GLU A 485 -7.06 17.54 -29.84
N HIS A 486 -6.22 17.01 -28.94
CA HIS A 486 -6.33 17.13 -27.48
C HIS A 486 -5.60 18.36 -26.91
N GLN A 487 -4.80 19.06 -27.73
CA GLN A 487 -3.89 20.14 -27.30
C GLN A 487 -4.59 21.26 -26.49
N GLN A 488 -5.84 21.59 -26.84
CA GLN A 488 -6.58 22.68 -26.19
C GLN A 488 -7.14 22.31 -24.81
N SER A 489 -7.14 21.03 -24.43
CA SER A 489 -7.60 20.57 -23.12
C SER A 489 -6.48 20.26 -22.14
N ILE A 490 -5.27 19.96 -22.65
CA ILE A 490 -4.10 19.58 -21.84
C ILE A 490 -3.52 20.81 -21.13
N ASP A 491 -3.55 20.77 -19.79
CA ASP A 491 -2.94 21.78 -18.91
C ASP A 491 -1.60 21.33 -18.31
N SER A 492 -1.37 20.00 -18.23
CA SER A 492 -0.15 19.38 -17.70
C SER A 492 0.46 18.43 -18.71
N LEU A 493 1.67 18.75 -19.18
CA LEU A 493 2.35 18.01 -20.26
C LEU A 493 3.72 17.51 -19.77
N HIS A 494 3.92 16.19 -19.79
CA HIS A 494 5.16 15.56 -19.33
C HIS A 494 5.72 14.66 -20.44
N VAL A 495 6.65 15.16 -21.24
CA VAL A 495 7.20 14.43 -22.39
C VAL A 495 8.71 14.33 -22.22
N LEU A 496 9.19 13.16 -21.79
CA LEU A 496 10.61 12.94 -21.59
C LEU A 496 11.35 12.69 -22.90
N ARG A 497 10.71 12.10 -23.92
CA ARG A 497 11.30 11.94 -25.25
C ARG A 497 10.30 12.20 -26.37
N GLY A 498 10.64 13.08 -27.30
CA GLY A 498 9.80 13.47 -28.43
C GLY A 498 9.59 14.98 -28.55
N ASP A 499 9.05 15.42 -29.69
CA ASP A 499 8.81 16.85 -29.94
C ASP A 499 7.52 17.34 -29.25
N SER A 500 7.68 17.89 -28.05
CA SER A 500 6.58 18.43 -27.24
C SER A 500 6.10 19.81 -27.71
N ARG A 501 6.84 20.50 -28.59
CA ARG A 501 6.53 21.88 -29.04
C ARG A 501 5.17 21.97 -29.71
N LYS A 502 4.82 20.96 -30.49
CA LYS A 502 3.55 20.87 -31.21
C LYS A 502 2.35 20.61 -30.30
N LEU A 503 2.57 20.30 -29.02
CA LEU A 503 1.55 19.97 -28.03
C LEU A 503 1.34 21.09 -27.00
N ILE A 504 2.23 22.07 -26.94
CA ILE A 504 2.10 23.21 -26.03
C ILE A 504 1.00 24.13 -26.53
N SER A 505 0.11 24.55 -25.64
CA SER A 505 -0.96 25.52 -25.93
C SER A 505 -0.91 26.69 -24.96
N PRO A 506 -1.59 27.82 -25.26
CA PRO A 506 -1.69 28.93 -24.30
C PRO A 506 -2.31 28.56 -22.93
N LYS A 507 -3.01 27.41 -22.85
CA LYS A 507 -3.61 26.91 -21.59
C LYS A 507 -2.67 26.00 -20.79
N THR A 508 -1.56 25.55 -21.38
CA THR A 508 -0.60 24.70 -20.69
C THR A 508 0.00 25.47 -19.51
N ARG A 509 -0.07 24.89 -18.31
CA ARG A 509 0.41 25.48 -17.05
C ARG A 509 1.59 24.73 -16.46
N ARG A 510 1.72 23.44 -16.75
CA ARG A 510 2.79 22.58 -16.22
C ARG A 510 3.47 21.84 -17.35
N VAL A 511 4.79 21.93 -17.41
CA VAL A 511 5.58 21.28 -18.46
C VAL A 511 6.78 20.58 -17.85
N THR A 512 6.95 19.30 -18.18
CA THR A 512 8.20 18.56 -17.99
C THR A 512 8.70 18.11 -19.35
N VAL A 513 9.93 18.45 -19.69
CA VAL A 513 10.56 18.09 -20.95
C VAL A 513 11.97 17.57 -20.69
N ALA A 514 12.44 16.62 -21.50
CA ALA A 514 13.83 16.25 -21.52
C ALA A 514 14.47 16.48 -22.90
N PHE A 515 15.72 16.94 -22.88
CA PHE A 515 16.59 17.13 -24.04
C PHE A 515 17.78 16.17 -23.92
N ARG A 516 18.18 15.54 -25.02
CA ARG A 516 19.32 14.61 -25.08
C ARG A 516 20.13 14.87 -26.34
N GLY A 517 21.45 14.99 -26.19
CA GLY A 517 22.36 15.25 -27.31
C GLY A 517 22.38 16.72 -27.75
N GLN A 518 23.49 17.10 -28.38
CA GLN A 518 23.87 18.48 -28.69
C GLN A 518 22.83 19.23 -29.56
N ASN A 519 22.26 18.60 -30.59
CA ASN A 519 21.28 19.26 -31.48
C ASN A 519 19.96 19.62 -30.78
N ASP A 520 19.52 18.79 -29.83
CA ASP A 520 18.28 19.01 -29.09
C ASP A 520 18.47 20.07 -28.02
N GLN A 521 19.62 20.03 -27.35
CA GLN A 521 20.00 20.98 -26.30
C GLN A 521 20.23 22.40 -26.84
N THR A 522 20.62 22.54 -28.11
CA THR A 522 20.86 23.83 -28.77
C THR A 522 19.61 24.36 -29.49
N HIS A 523 19.42 24.01 -30.76
CA HIS A 523 18.37 24.60 -31.60
C HIS A 523 16.94 24.28 -31.15
N LYS A 524 16.67 23.04 -30.68
CA LYS A 524 15.32 22.67 -30.26
C LYS A 524 14.93 23.31 -28.94
N PHE A 525 15.90 23.54 -28.04
CA PHE A 525 15.67 24.23 -26.77
C PHE A 525 15.14 25.65 -26.99
N VAL A 526 15.83 26.48 -27.79
CA VAL A 526 15.41 27.87 -28.04
C VAL A 526 14.01 27.89 -28.66
N GLN A 527 13.78 27.07 -29.69
CA GLN A 527 12.47 26.98 -30.34
C GLN A 527 11.36 26.53 -29.38
N PHE A 528 11.68 25.60 -28.47
CA PHE A 528 10.76 25.16 -27.44
C PHE A 528 10.48 26.26 -26.42
N ALA A 529 11.51 26.91 -25.92
CA ALA A 529 11.40 27.98 -24.94
C ALA A 529 10.57 29.16 -25.46
N LEU A 530 10.76 29.54 -26.73
CA LEU A 530 9.96 30.56 -27.41
C LEU A 530 8.50 30.13 -27.66
N ALA A 531 8.16 28.84 -27.55
CA ALA A 531 6.78 28.36 -27.63
C ALA A 531 6.05 28.37 -26.28
N LEU A 532 6.77 28.56 -25.16
CA LEU A 532 6.18 28.45 -23.82
C LEU A 532 5.26 29.63 -23.47
N PRO A 533 4.08 29.37 -22.90
CA PRO A 533 3.26 30.38 -22.24
C PRO A 533 3.79 30.66 -20.81
N THR A 534 3.06 31.46 -20.04
CA THR A 534 3.31 31.62 -18.60
C THR A 534 2.91 30.35 -17.84
N LEU A 535 3.85 29.76 -17.10
CA LEU A 535 3.71 28.47 -16.44
C LEU A 535 3.60 28.60 -14.91
N ASP A 536 2.87 27.66 -14.30
CA ASP A 536 2.92 27.42 -12.86
C ASP A 536 4.16 26.59 -12.50
N SER A 537 4.53 25.64 -13.37
CA SER A 537 5.67 24.73 -13.16
C SER A 537 6.36 24.40 -14.47
N LEU A 538 7.70 24.49 -14.48
CA LEU A 538 8.55 24.10 -15.59
C LEU A 538 9.69 23.23 -15.07
N SER A 539 9.83 22.03 -15.62
CA SER A 539 10.94 21.11 -15.37
C SER A 539 11.64 20.80 -16.68
N ILE A 540 12.94 21.09 -16.75
CA ILE A 540 13.78 20.80 -17.91
C ILE A 540 14.88 19.84 -17.48
N LEU A 541 14.97 18.72 -18.18
CA LEU A 541 15.92 17.64 -17.91
C LEU A 541 16.90 17.54 -19.09
N PHE A 542 18.19 17.69 -18.83
CA PHE A 542 19.26 17.51 -19.81
C PHE A 542 19.88 16.12 -19.61
N LEU A 543 19.29 15.13 -20.28
CA LEU A 543 19.72 13.74 -20.20
C LEU A 543 21.11 13.59 -20.83
N GLU A 544 22.01 12.89 -20.15
CA GLU A 544 23.44 12.69 -20.52
C GLU A 544 24.34 13.93 -20.40
N GLY A 545 23.82 15.04 -19.85
CA GLY A 545 24.60 16.27 -19.67
C GLY A 545 24.96 16.96 -20.99
N TRP A 546 25.83 17.97 -20.91
CA TRP A 546 26.36 18.72 -22.06
C TRP A 546 27.82 18.29 -22.32
N THR A 547 28.21 18.13 -23.59
CA THR A 547 29.59 17.72 -23.97
C THR A 547 30.56 18.91 -24.04
N LEU A 548 31.87 18.62 -24.10
CA LEU A 548 32.95 19.61 -24.16
C LEU A 548 32.80 20.67 -25.27
N GLU A 549 32.19 20.31 -26.39
CA GLU A 549 32.00 21.19 -27.55
C GLU A 549 30.86 22.21 -27.38
N VAL A 550 30.01 22.06 -26.34
CA VAL A 550 28.79 22.87 -26.13
C VAL A 550 28.91 23.81 -24.93
N HIS A 551 30.08 23.86 -24.28
CA HIS A 551 30.32 24.70 -23.10
C HIS A 551 30.24 26.21 -23.35
N ARG A 552 30.21 26.67 -24.62
CA ARG A 552 30.01 28.10 -24.96
C ARG A 552 28.62 28.43 -25.48
N TYR A 553 27.69 27.47 -25.44
CA TYR A 553 26.36 27.65 -26.01
C TYR A 553 25.65 28.92 -25.53
N TRP A 554 25.82 29.27 -24.26
CA TRP A 554 25.29 30.50 -23.68
C TRP A 554 26.25 31.70 -23.79
N GLY A 555 27.55 31.46 -23.91
CA GLY A 555 28.60 32.48 -23.94
C GLY A 555 28.77 33.23 -25.26
N ASP A 556 28.37 32.64 -26.40
CA ASP A 556 28.60 33.23 -27.73
C ASP A 556 27.56 34.31 -28.14
N GLY A 557 26.64 34.69 -27.24
CA GLY A 557 25.71 35.82 -27.42
C GLY A 557 24.54 35.59 -28.40
N ASP A 558 24.76 34.85 -29.49
CA ASP A 558 23.75 34.60 -30.54
C ASP A 558 22.52 33.86 -30.01
N ASN A 559 22.70 32.84 -29.15
CA ASN A 559 21.58 32.08 -28.59
C ASN A 559 20.78 32.86 -27.53
N ILE A 560 21.43 33.75 -26.78
CA ILE A 560 20.74 34.66 -25.84
C ILE A 560 19.95 35.72 -26.63
N SER A 561 20.55 36.26 -27.70
CA SER A 561 19.91 37.27 -28.55
C SER A 561 18.61 36.76 -29.21
N ALA A 562 18.50 35.44 -29.45
CA ALA A 562 17.30 34.81 -30.00
C ALA A 562 16.06 34.94 -29.10
N PHE A 563 16.24 35.22 -27.80
CA PHE A 563 15.15 35.50 -26.87
C PHE A 563 14.65 36.95 -26.95
N GLY A 564 15.48 37.90 -27.40
CA GLY A 564 15.17 39.32 -27.37
C GLY A 564 14.71 39.78 -25.98
N ASP A 565 13.57 40.46 -25.89
CA ASP A 565 12.96 40.89 -24.62
C ASP A 565 12.11 39.78 -23.94
N ARG A 566 11.98 38.60 -24.56
CA ARG A 566 11.07 37.56 -24.10
C ARG A 566 11.77 36.60 -23.14
N LYS A 567 11.30 36.59 -21.89
CA LYS A 567 11.73 35.63 -20.86
C LYS A 567 10.71 34.51 -20.67
N ILE A 568 11.19 33.32 -20.28
CA ILE A 568 10.36 32.20 -19.83
C ILE A 568 9.84 32.54 -18.43
N VAL A 569 8.53 32.49 -18.24
CA VAL A 569 7.89 32.83 -16.98
C VAL A 569 7.36 31.57 -16.31
N ALA A 570 7.93 31.20 -15.15
CA ALA A 570 7.48 30.07 -14.35
C ALA A 570 7.54 30.38 -12.85
N ARG A 571 6.52 29.94 -12.08
CA ARG A 571 6.55 30.06 -10.60
C ARG A 571 7.47 29.02 -9.95
N THR A 572 7.40 27.79 -10.44
CA THR A 572 8.28 26.68 -10.05
C THR A 572 9.20 26.35 -11.22
N LEU A 573 10.51 26.41 -10.99
CA LEU A 573 11.53 26.12 -12.00
C LEU A 573 12.43 24.99 -11.50
N MET A 574 12.56 23.95 -12.30
CA MET A 574 13.46 22.82 -12.04
C MET A 574 14.34 22.58 -13.26
N LEU A 575 15.64 22.46 -13.01
CA LEU A 575 16.66 22.25 -14.03
C LEU A 575 17.56 21.09 -13.58
N ASP A 576 17.65 20.03 -14.38
CA ASP A 576 18.43 18.81 -14.07
C ASP A 576 19.42 18.49 -15.20
N GLY A 577 20.65 18.16 -14.87
CA GLY A 577 21.75 17.80 -15.79
C GLY A 577 22.87 18.83 -15.83
N CYS A 578 24.12 18.38 -16.08
CA CYS A 578 25.34 19.20 -16.07
C CYS A 578 25.27 20.44 -16.97
N MET A 579 24.92 21.59 -16.39
CA MET A 579 24.85 22.86 -17.12
C MET A 579 26.26 23.32 -17.55
N PRO A 580 26.45 23.79 -18.80
CA PRO A 580 27.74 24.25 -19.29
C PRO A 580 28.21 25.53 -18.57
N ASP A 581 29.52 25.79 -18.62
CA ASP A 581 30.10 27.10 -18.31
C ASP A 581 29.30 28.18 -19.06
N THR A 582 29.01 29.34 -18.46
CA THR A 582 28.17 30.42 -19.02
C THR A 582 26.64 30.28 -18.94
N PHE A 583 26.07 29.15 -18.49
CA PHE A 583 24.62 29.05 -18.27
C PHE A 583 24.10 30.03 -17.19
N ASP A 584 24.90 30.21 -16.16
CA ASP A 584 24.76 31.19 -15.10
C ASP A 584 24.58 32.62 -15.60
N ALA A 585 25.36 33.02 -16.62
CA ALA A 585 25.22 34.32 -17.26
C ALA A 585 23.93 34.45 -18.08
N ALA A 586 23.43 33.35 -18.68
CA ALA A 586 22.21 33.35 -19.48
C ALA A 586 20.91 33.30 -18.67
N LEU A 587 20.95 32.77 -17.45
CA LEU A 587 19.77 32.50 -16.64
C LEU A 587 18.82 33.72 -16.49
N PRO A 588 19.30 34.96 -16.22
CA PRO A 588 18.44 36.13 -16.11
C PRO A 588 17.87 36.62 -17.45
N TYR A 589 18.49 36.26 -18.58
CA TYR A 589 18.01 36.63 -19.92
C TYR A 589 17.00 35.62 -20.46
N VAL A 590 17.14 34.34 -20.08
CA VAL A 590 16.26 33.26 -20.52
C VAL A 590 15.02 33.14 -19.64
N PHE A 591 15.14 33.36 -18.33
CA PHE A 591 14.06 33.17 -17.35
C PHE A 591 13.72 34.46 -16.62
N ASP A 592 12.43 34.70 -16.40
CA ASP A 592 11.94 35.77 -15.53
C ASP A 592 12.02 35.29 -14.08
N LEU A 593 13.15 35.60 -13.43
CA LEU A 593 13.45 35.15 -12.08
C LEU A 593 12.59 35.87 -11.03
N SER A 594 11.98 37.01 -11.36
CA SER A 594 11.15 37.79 -10.44
C SER A 594 9.90 37.05 -9.96
N ARG A 595 9.43 36.10 -10.77
CA ARG A 595 8.23 35.27 -10.48
C ARG A 595 8.55 33.92 -9.88
N VAL A 596 9.82 33.52 -9.84
CA VAL A 596 10.24 32.22 -9.32
C VAL A 596 10.15 32.24 -7.80
N THR A 597 9.30 31.37 -7.25
CA THR A 597 9.21 31.14 -5.80
C THR A 597 9.84 29.82 -5.38
N LYS A 598 9.96 28.88 -6.33
CA LYS A 598 10.55 27.56 -6.11
C LYS A 598 11.60 27.27 -7.16
N LEU A 599 12.83 27.00 -6.73
CA LEU A 599 13.95 26.71 -7.61
C LEU A 599 14.64 25.42 -7.18
N ALA A 600 14.74 24.47 -8.12
CA ALA A 600 15.46 23.21 -7.92
C ALA A 600 16.51 23.02 -9.02
N LEU A 601 17.76 22.80 -8.62
CA LEU A 601 18.91 22.67 -9.50
C LEU A 601 19.57 21.32 -9.25
N SER A 602 19.80 20.51 -10.27
CA SER A 602 20.43 19.20 -10.14
C SER A 602 21.54 19.01 -11.18
N GLY A 603 22.69 18.48 -10.74
CA GLY A 603 23.90 18.35 -11.54
C GLY A 603 24.56 19.68 -11.92
N CYS A 604 24.31 20.79 -11.22
CA CYS A 604 24.83 22.12 -11.60
C CYS A 604 26.19 22.43 -10.93
N LYS A 605 27.00 23.31 -11.55
CA LYS A 605 28.21 23.86 -10.92
C LYS A 605 27.86 24.83 -9.77
N LEU A 606 28.64 24.84 -8.70
CA LEU A 606 28.43 25.72 -7.54
C LEU A 606 28.68 27.20 -7.87
N ASP A 607 29.54 27.49 -8.86
CA ASP A 607 29.77 28.86 -9.36
C ASP A 607 28.47 29.56 -9.80
N LEU A 608 27.46 28.81 -10.22
CA LEU A 608 26.12 29.33 -10.54
C LEU A 608 25.49 30.11 -9.38
N LEU A 609 25.81 29.75 -8.14
CA LEU A 609 25.31 30.44 -6.94
C LEU A 609 25.74 31.91 -6.90
N ARG A 610 26.91 32.26 -7.43
CA ARG A 610 27.40 33.65 -7.52
C ARG A 610 26.48 34.52 -8.38
N HIS A 611 26.00 33.96 -9.49
CA HIS A 611 25.12 34.68 -10.41
C HIS A 611 23.69 34.76 -9.89
N LEU A 612 23.21 33.69 -9.25
CA LEU A 612 21.92 33.70 -8.57
C LEU A 612 21.89 34.69 -7.40
N SER A 613 22.95 34.77 -6.61
CA SER A 613 23.05 35.66 -5.46
C SER A 613 23.11 37.13 -5.89
N SER A 614 23.85 37.44 -6.96
CA SER A 614 23.97 38.80 -7.50
C SER A 614 22.73 39.27 -8.30
N SER A 615 21.84 38.36 -8.71
CA SER A 615 20.61 38.71 -9.42
C SER A 615 19.66 39.56 -8.55
N CYS A 616 19.26 40.73 -9.06
CA CYS A 616 18.27 41.58 -8.39
C CYS A 616 16.82 41.08 -8.53
N GLU A 617 16.55 40.20 -9.50
CA GLU A 617 15.21 39.68 -9.78
C GLU A 617 14.84 38.54 -8.82
N LEU A 618 15.79 37.70 -8.43
CA LEU A 618 15.54 36.51 -7.59
C LEU A 618 15.50 36.87 -6.09
N ARG A 619 14.34 37.39 -5.65
CA ARG A 619 14.12 37.87 -4.26
C ARG A 619 12.93 37.21 -3.55
N ASN A 620 12.15 36.40 -4.25
CA ASN A 620 10.88 35.83 -3.78
C ASN A 620 10.94 34.32 -3.52
N LEU A 621 12.14 33.74 -3.39
CA LEU A 621 12.26 32.30 -3.15
C LEU A 621 11.67 31.92 -1.78
N THR A 622 10.75 30.97 -1.81
CA THR A 622 10.23 30.25 -0.64
C THR A 622 10.89 28.88 -0.50
N ASP A 623 11.34 28.32 -1.61
CA ASP A 623 11.89 26.97 -1.70
C ASP A 623 13.13 26.93 -2.59
N PHE A 624 14.23 26.39 -2.06
CA PHE A 624 15.47 26.21 -2.79
C PHE A 624 16.05 24.81 -2.59
N GLU A 625 16.36 24.14 -3.70
CA GLU A 625 17.05 22.86 -3.71
C GLU A 625 18.22 22.91 -4.69
N ILE A 626 19.38 22.45 -4.24
CA ILE A 626 20.54 22.24 -5.10
C ILE A 626 21.10 20.84 -4.87
N ARG A 627 21.34 20.13 -5.97
CA ARG A 627 21.98 18.82 -6.02
C ARG A 627 23.21 18.90 -6.91
N THR A 628 24.41 18.75 -6.37
CA THR A 628 25.64 18.80 -7.16
C THR A 628 26.73 17.89 -6.61
N PRO A 629 27.47 17.17 -7.49
CA PRO A 629 28.62 16.38 -7.08
C PRO A 629 29.87 17.24 -6.82
N GLU A 630 29.83 18.57 -6.96
CA GLU A 630 30.98 19.43 -6.65
C GLU A 630 31.20 19.58 -5.15
N HIS A 631 32.48 19.72 -4.77
CA HIS A 631 32.87 20.00 -3.38
C HIS A 631 32.43 21.41 -2.98
N PHE A 632 31.77 21.50 -1.83
CA PHE A 632 31.34 22.77 -1.26
C PHE A 632 32.50 23.45 -0.53
N ASP A 633 33.16 24.38 -1.22
CA ASP A 633 34.26 25.18 -0.68
C ASP A 633 33.78 26.52 -0.07
N GLU A 634 34.73 27.30 0.45
CA GLU A 634 34.49 28.62 1.05
C GLU A 634 33.77 29.57 0.07
N THR A 635 34.21 29.61 -1.19
CA THR A 635 33.63 30.52 -2.21
C THR A 635 32.19 30.14 -2.54
N ALA A 636 31.90 28.85 -2.68
CA ALA A 636 30.54 28.35 -2.86
C ALA A 636 29.66 28.66 -1.64
N GLY A 637 30.21 28.56 -0.43
CA GLY A 637 29.56 28.91 0.82
C GLY A 637 29.17 30.38 0.91
N GLU A 638 30.08 31.30 0.62
CA GLU A 638 29.78 32.75 0.59
C GLU A 638 28.69 33.10 -0.42
N ASN A 639 28.73 32.49 -1.61
CA ASN A 639 27.72 32.71 -2.64
C ASN A 639 26.35 32.15 -2.24
N ALA A 640 26.30 30.96 -1.62
CA ALA A 640 25.07 30.40 -1.05
C ALA A 640 24.50 31.32 0.04
N ARG A 641 25.36 31.78 0.96
CA ARG A 641 24.99 32.73 2.03
C ARG A 641 24.40 34.02 1.46
N ALA A 642 25.03 34.61 0.46
CA ALA A 642 24.53 35.81 -0.20
C ALA A 642 23.15 35.58 -0.85
N LEU A 643 22.95 34.42 -1.51
CA LEU A 643 21.66 34.04 -2.09
C LEU A 643 20.57 33.93 -1.02
N PHE A 644 20.86 33.30 0.12
CA PHE A 644 19.89 33.12 1.21
C PHE A 644 19.54 34.44 1.91
N LEU A 645 20.53 35.29 2.16
CA LEU A 645 20.32 36.63 2.73
C LEU A 645 19.43 37.51 1.84
N ASN A 646 19.61 37.38 0.52
CA ASN A 646 18.81 38.06 -0.48
C ASN A 646 17.37 37.54 -0.59
N ASN A 647 17.08 36.35 -0.05
CA ASN A 647 15.76 35.70 -0.12
C ASN A 647 15.21 35.43 1.29
N GLN A 648 14.86 36.50 2.02
CA GLN A 648 14.32 36.41 3.39
C GLN A 648 12.94 35.72 3.50
N SER A 649 12.30 35.41 2.37
CA SER A 649 11.06 34.62 2.29
C SER A 649 11.29 33.10 2.33
N LEU A 650 12.55 32.65 2.32
CA LEU A 650 12.90 31.23 2.26
C LEU A 650 12.35 30.47 3.47
N GLN A 651 11.59 29.41 3.19
CA GLN A 651 10.96 28.53 4.20
C GLN A 651 11.51 27.11 4.13
N HIS A 652 11.94 26.65 2.95
CA HIS A 652 12.42 25.30 2.73
C HIS A 652 13.75 25.34 1.98
N LEU A 653 14.78 24.73 2.57
CA LEU A 653 16.12 24.67 2.00
C LEU A 653 16.61 23.23 1.96
N ARG A 654 17.16 22.83 0.82
CA ARG A 654 17.76 21.51 0.62
C ARG A 654 19.07 21.60 -0.12
N LEU A 655 20.11 21.09 0.49
CA LEU A 655 21.46 21.13 -0.03
C LEU A 655 21.96 19.70 -0.13
N HIS A 656 22.13 19.23 -1.35
CA HIS A 656 22.59 17.90 -1.70
C HIS A 656 23.95 18.09 -2.41
N ILE A 657 25.05 18.11 -1.69
CA ILE A 657 26.36 18.61 -2.17
C ILE A 657 27.50 17.71 -1.69
N ASN A 658 28.63 17.64 -2.39
CA ASN A 658 29.81 16.90 -1.91
C ASN A 658 30.64 17.76 -0.94
N GLY A 659 31.38 17.12 -0.04
CA GLY A 659 32.34 17.84 0.80
C GLY A 659 31.68 18.74 1.83
N LEU A 660 30.43 18.44 2.19
CA LEU A 660 29.78 19.09 3.32
C LEU A 660 30.60 18.91 4.61
N HIS A 661 31.51 17.91 4.65
CA HIS A 661 32.50 17.61 5.68
C HIS A 661 33.85 18.33 5.57
N SER A 662 34.20 18.90 4.41
CA SER A 662 35.51 19.51 4.14
C SER A 662 35.54 21.03 4.34
N VAL A 663 34.41 21.63 4.73
CA VAL A 663 34.35 23.04 5.10
C VAL A 663 35.15 23.23 6.40
N SER A 664 36.34 23.84 6.31
CA SER A 664 37.19 24.09 7.47
C SER A 664 36.48 25.02 8.46
N LEU A 665 36.45 24.59 9.72
CA LEU A 665 35.90 25.35 10.84
C LEU A 665 37.02 25.93 11.72
N ASP A 666 38.27 25.72 11.31
CA ASP A 666 39.43 26.18 12.06
C ASP A 666 39.96 27.46 11.41
N PRO A 667 39.99 28.59 12.12
CA PRO A 667 40.55 29.83 11.58
C PRO A 667 42.04 29.69 11.21
N GLN A 668 42.74 28.70 11.78
CA GLN A 668 44.20 28.56 11.68
C GLN A 668 44.73 28.17 10.28
N ASP A 669 43.88 27.80 9.33
CA ASP A 669 44.29 27.52 7.93
C ASP A 669 44.27 28.76 7.01
N ILE A 670 43.93 29.94 7.54
CA ILE A 670 44.15 31.23 6.84
C ILE A 670 45.59 31.65 7.10
N ALA A 671 46.40 31.73 6.05
CA ALA A 671 47.82 32.09 6.12
C ALA A 671 48.12 33.26 7.08
N ASP A 672 49.20 33.09 7.85
CA ASP A 672 49.73 33.84 9.01
C ASP A 672 49.78 35.39 8.98
N ASP A 673 49.22 36.09 7.99
CA ASP A 673 49.35 37.55 7.83
C ASP A 673 48.01 38.32 7.80
N THR A 674 46.89 37.73 8.24
CA THR A 674 45.63 38.48 8.44
C THR A 674 45.32 38.72 9.92
N PRO A 675 45.11 39.98 10.37
CA PRO A 675 44.94 40.29 11.79
C PRO A 675 43.62 39.73 12.34
N TYR A 676 43.74 38.88 13.36
CA TYR A 676 42.62 38.29 14.11
C TYR A 676 42.04 39.26 15.14
N ASP A 677 40.86 39.81 14.83
CA ASP A 677 39.93 40.32 15.84
C ASP A 677 38.47 40.34 15.33
N THR A 678 37.97 39.19 14.84
CA THR A 678 36.51 39.00 14.65
C THR A 678 36.04 37.64 15.21
N PRO A 679 35.16 37.62 16.23
CA PRO A 679 34.61 36.39 16.84
C PRO A 679 33.56 35.62 15.98
N ASP A 680 33.53 35.84 14.66
CA ASP A 680 32.37 35.53 13.80
C ASP A 680 32.69 34.59 12.61
N ALA A 681 33.63 33.65 12.76
CA ALA A 681 33.85 32.57 11.79
C ALA A 681 32.69 31.54 11.85
N ILE A 682 31.52 31.99 11.41
CA ILE A 682 30.31 31.20 11.24
C ILE A 682 30.56 30.20 10.10
N PRO A 683 30.25 28.89 10.24
CA PRO A 683 30.36 27.93 9.14
C PRO A 683 29.67 28.50 7.89
N TYR A 684 30.35 28.53 6.74
CA TYR A 684 29.96 29.30 5.55
C TYR A 684 28.52 29.09 5.05
N LEU A 685 27.85 28.02 5.48
CA LEU A 685 26.44 27.73 5.28
C LEU A 685 25.48 28.75 5.95
N TRP A 686 25.95 29.48 6.95
CA TRP A 686 25.16 30.35 7.82
C TRP A 686 25.50 31.84 7.60
N PRO A 687 24.55 32.77 7.79
CA PRO A 687 23.28 32.59 8.49
C PRO A 687 22.10 32.25 7.57
N LEU A 688 21.52 31.08 7.81
CA LEU A 688 20.19 30.74 7.34
C LEU A 688 19.14 31.60 8.06
N HIS A 689 18.07 31.96 7.36
CA HIS A 689 17.06 32.89 7.89
C HIS A 689 16.17 32.22 8.96
N PRO A 690 15.82 32.90 10.08
CA PRO A 690 14.99 32.32 11.15
C PRO A 690 13.59 31.86 10.74
N ARG A 691 13.10 32.23 9.54
CA ARG A 691 11.80 31.79 8.97
C ARG A 691 11.86 30.40 8.34
N LEU A 692 13.04 29.80 8.24
CA LEU A 692 13.19 28.46 7.70
C LEU A 692 12.40 27.45 8.56
N LYS A 693 11.53 26.70 7.90
CA LYS A 693 10.71 25.62 8.49
C LYS A 693 11.32 24.26 8.25
N THR A 694 12.05 24.09 7.14
CA THR A 694 12.62 22.81 6.72
C THR A 694 14.06 23.01 6.25
N LEU A 695 14.97 22.23 6.82
CA LEU A 695 16.38 22.17 6.42
C LEU A 695 16.73 20.73 6.07
N SER A 696 17.14 20.48 4.82
CA SER A 696 17.74 19.21 4.40
C SER A 696 19.21 19.41 4.04
N LEU A 697 20.10 18.69 4.71
CA LEU A 697 21.52 18.65 4.39
C LEU A 697 21.89 17.21 4.00
N LEU A 698 22.43 17.07 2.81
CA LEU A 698 22.81 15.80 2.19
C LEU A 698 24.24 15.94 1.65
N ASP A 699 25.15 15.14 2.18
CA ASP A 699 26.48 14.94 1.58
C ASP A 699 26.39 13.84 0.52
N LEU A 700 26.72 14.17 -0.73
CA LEU A 700 26.63 13.26 -1.88
C LEU A 700 27.88 12.37 -2.06
N TYR A 701 28.84 12.41 -1.12
CA TYR A 701 30.16 11.81 -1.27
C TYR A 701 30.12 10.40 -1.86
N ARG A 702 30.83 10.22 -2.97
CA ARG A 702 30.92 8.95 -3.68
C ARG A 702 32.32 8.79 -4.21
N GLU A 703 33.22 8.21 -3.41
CA GLU A 703 34.51 7.79 -3.96
C GLU A 703 35.09 6.53 -3.32
N GLY A 704 35.89 5.85 -4.14
CA GLY A 704 36.23 4.43 -4.07
C GLY A 704 37.00 4.01 -2.82
N ASP A 705 36.86 2.71 -2.54
CA ASP A 705 37.64 1.89 -1.61
C ASP A 705 37.96 2.52 -0.24
N ASN A 706 37.12 2.13 0.73
CA ASN A 706 37.44 2.00 2.16
C ASN A 706 37.40 3.23 3.08
N GLU A 707 36.35 4.06 3.04
CA GLU A 707 36.04 4.87 4.24
C GLU A 707 34.53 4.96 4.54
N HIS A 708 34.10 4.02 5.39
CA HIS A 708 32.74 3.86 5.90
C HIS A 708 32.35 5.05 6.78
N PHE A 709 31.20 5.67 6.52
CA PHE A 709 30.53 6.45 7.56
C PHE A 709 30.03 5.46 8.62
N PRO A 710 30.46 5.55 9.89
CA PRO A 710 30.50 4.38 10.76
C PRO A 710 29.11 3.90 11.15
N PHE A 711 28.96 2.58 11.19
CA PHE A 711 27.93 1.91 11.96
C PHE A 711 28.18 2.29 13.41
N ILE A 712 27.25 2.96 14.09
CA ILE A 712 27.43 3.24 15.51
C ILE A 712 27.36 1.89 16.24
N VAL A 713 28.51 1.33 16.62
CA VAL A 713 28.55 0.12 17.45
C VAL A 713 28.32 0.49 18.92
N GLU A 714 27.87 -0.46 19.71
CA GLU A 714 27.48 -0.25 21.12
C GLU A 714 28.50 0.54 21.97
N PRO A 715 29.84 0.34 21.84
CA PRO A 715 30.83 1.15 22.56
C PRO A 715 30.86 2.63 22.12
N GLU A 716 30.77 2.88 20.81
CA GLU A 716 30.73 4.22 20.23
C GLU A 716 29.41 4.93 20.57
N LEU A 717 28.29 4.19 20.59
CA LEU A 717 27.01 4.70 21.05
C LEU A 717 27.08 5.04 22.54
N GLN A 718 27.56 4.15 23.41
CA GLN A 718 27.67 4.43 24.84
C GLN A 718 28.55 5.65 25.12
N GLN A 719 29.56 5.88 24.29
CA GLN A 719 30.44 7.05 24.34
C GLN A 719 29.75 8.32 23.83
N ILE A 720 29.02 8.26 22.71
CA ILE A 720 28.21 9.40 22.19
C ILE A 720 27.07 9.74 23.17
N CYS A 721 26.40 8.71 23.69
CA CYS A 721 25.36 8.80 24.70
C CYS A 721 25.90 9.32 26.03
N SER A 722 27.08 8.88 26.49
CA SER A 722 27.70 9.42 27.70
C SER A 722 28.08 10.89 27.53
N HIS A 723 28.52 11.32 26.34
CA HIS A 723 28.67 12.74 26.01
C HIS A 723 27.31 13.47 26.12
N PHE A 724 26.22 12.96 25.51
CA PHE A 724 24.87 13.55 25.64
C PHE A 724 24.30 13.54 27.08
N SER A 725 24.60 12.52 27.88
CA SER A 725 24.17 12.44 29.29
C SER A 725 25.02 13.31 30.20
N ALA A 726 26.31 13.49 29.93
CA ALA A 726 27.16 14.47 30.60
C ALA A 726 26.70 15.91 30.27
N LEU A 727 26.20 16.14 29.05
CA LEU A 727 25.59 17.40 28.61
C LEU A 727 24.27 17.74 29.35
N GLU A 728 23.45 16.74 29.70
CA GLU A 728 22.24 16.92 30.52
C GLU A 728 22.53 17.31 31.98
N GLN A 729 23.66 16.87 32.54
CA GLN A 729 23.99 17.11 33.95
C GLN A 729 24.53 18.53 34.23
N LEU A 730 24.84 19.34 33.21
CA LEU A 730 25.64 20.56 33.38
C LEU A 730 25.01 21.88 32.90
N GLY A 731 23.75 21.89 32.46
CA GLY A 731 23.08 23.17 32.14
C GLY A 731 23.75 24.02 31.03
N LEU A 732 24.54 23.37 30.16
CA LEU A 732 25.13 23.78 28.87
C LEU A 732 25.84 25.16 28.76
N CYS A 733 27.18 25.13 28.60
CA CYS A 733 28.01 26.11 27.84
C CYS A 733 29.36 25.47 27.42
N PHE A 734 29.99 25.95 26.33
CA PHE A 734 30.96 25.23 25.46
C PHE A 734 32.47 25.52 25.65
N TYR A 735 33.28 24.64 24.98
CA TYR A 735 34.71 24.62 24.59
C TYR A 735 35.80 24.59 25.68
N ASP A 736 36.53 23.47 25.77
CA ASP A 736 37.91 23.40 25.25
C ASP A 736 38.32 21.95 24.94
N PHE A 737 39.11 21.79 23.86
CA PHE A 737 39.49 20.51 23.24
C PHE A 737 40.80 19.96 23.84
N ASP A 738 40.88 18.63 24.01
CA ASP A 738 42.06 17.87 23.53
C ASP A 738 41.90 16.33 23.57
N ILE A 739 42.53 15.67 22.57
CA ILE A 739 42.88 14.23 22.40
C ILE A 739 41.98 13.35 21.46
N PRO A 740 42.57 12.58 20.49
CA PRO A 740 41.86 11.87 19.41
C PRO A 740 41.75 10.33 19.54
N ARG A 741 40.61 9.73 19.12
CA ARG A 741 40.43 8.82 17.95
C ARG A 741 39.16 7.95 18.04
N SER A 742 38.19 8.27 17.18
CA SER A 742 37.64 7.39 16.15
C SER A 742 37.24 8.25 14.93
N GLU A 743 37.23 7.69 13.72
CA GLU A 743 36.77 8.38 12.50
C GLU A 743 35.29 8.81 12.62
N ALA A 744 34.53 8.04 13.42
CA ALA A 744 33.14 8.30 13.80
C ALA A 744 32.97 9.59 14.61
N GLU A 745 33.78 9.75 15.66
CA GLU A 745 33.72 10.90 16.56
C GLU A 745 34.12 12.19 15.84
N LYS A 746 35.10 12.15 14.92
CA LYS A 746 35.46 13.30 14.09
C LYS A 746 34.32 13.73 13.18
N ARG A 747 33.71 12.78 12.46
CA ARG A 747 32.57 13.04 11.55
C ARG A 747 31.32 13.51 12.31
N PHE A 748 31.10 13.02 13.52
CA PHE A 748 29.94 13.39 14.33
C PHE A 748 30.09 14.73 15.05
N SER A 749 31.27 15.01 15.61
CA SER A 749 31.64 16.34 16.13
C SER A 749 31.49 17.40 15.05
N TYR A 750 31.89 17.06 13.81
CA TYR A 750 31.71 17.92 12.65
C TYR A 750 30.23 18.24 12.34
N VAL A 751 29.34 17.25 12.32
CA VAL A 751 27.90 17.47 12.11
C VAL A 751 27.30 18.34 13.22
N ILE A 752 27.70 18.11 14.48
CA ILE A 752 27.28 18.97 15.61
C ILE A 752 27.76 20.40 15.43
N LYS A 753 29.01 20.62 14.98
CA LYS A 753 29.55 21.97 14.72
C LYS A 753 28.85 22.68 13.56
N ILE A 754 28.55 21.97 12.46
CA ILE A 754 27.73 22.54 11.35
C ILE A 754 26.34 22.94 11.83
N LEU A 755 25.75 22.13 12.70
CA LEU A 755 24.40 22.34 13.24
C LEU A 755 24.41 23.17 14.53
N GLU A 756 25.56 23.59 15.05
CA GLU A 756 25.66 24.40 16.26
C GLU A 756 24.84 25.70 16.14
N PRO A 757 24.85 26.41 14.99
CA PRO A 757 24.03 27.60 14.80
C PRO A 757 22.53 27.31 14.57
N ILE A 758 22.05 26.06 14.68
CA ILE A 758 20.64 25.69 14.43
C ILE A 758 19.66 26.45 15.31
N GLU A 759 20.07 26.86 16.51
CA GLU A 759 19.29 27.72 17.42
C GLU A 759 18.84 29.06 16.79
N ARG A 760 19.54 29.51 15.74
CA ARG A 760 19.16 30.70 14.97
C ARG A 760 17.89 30.45 14.13
N LEU A 761 17.54 29.20 13.86
CA LEU A 761 16.35 28.78 13.11
C LEU A 761 15.14 28.56 14.01
N LYS A 762 14.65 29.63 14.63
CA LYS A 762 13.55 29.58 15.60
C LYS A 762 12.25 28.93 15.08
N ASN A 763 12.03 28.94 13.76
CA ASN A 763 10.84 28.34 13.12
C ASN A 763 11.06 26.94 12.52
N LEU A 764 12.23 26.34 12.75
CA LEU A 764 12.54 25.03 12.19
C LEU A 764 11.61 23.97 12.76
N LYS A 765 10.83 23.34 11.89
CA LYS A 765 9.94 22.21 12.20
C LYS A 765 10.53 20.88 11.81
N ILE A 766 11.36 20.86 10.76
CA ILE A 766 11.83 19.63 10.12
C ILE A 766 13.32 19.75 9.84
N LEU A 767 14.07 18.78 10.35
CA LEU A 767 15.49 18.60 10.08
C LEU A 767 15.71 17.25 9.39
N HIS A 768 16.32 17.29 8.21
CA HIS A 768 16.64 16.10 7.42
C HIS A 768 18.15 16.05 7.18
N LEU A 769 18.77 14.98 7.67
CA LEU A 769 20.21 14.74 7.55
C LEU A 769 20.40 13.40 6.83
N TYR A 770 21.08 13.42 5.69
CA TYR A 770 21.30 12.23 4.87
C TYR A 770 22.74 11.70 5.02
N GLN A 771 22.89 10.37 4.90
CA GLN A 771 24.15 9.64 4.81
C GLN A 771 24.13 8.77 3.54
N ASP A 772 25.14 8.85 2.66
CA ASP A 772 25.24 7.94 1.49
C ASP A 772 25.91 6.61 1.89
N ARG A 773 25.44 5.52 1.26
CA ARG A 773 26.04 4.17 1.19
C ARG A 773 26.84 3.70 2.42
N VAL A 774 26.23 2.89 3.27
CA VAL A 774 26.99 1.97 4.14
C VAL A 774 27.01 0.60 3.46
N ARG A 775 28.18 0.14 3.00
CA ARG A 775 28.40 -1.30 2.80
C ARG A 775 28.42 -1.92 4.20
N THR A 776 27.36 -2.61 4.58
CA THR A 776 27.44 -3.49 5.74
C THR A 776 28.29 -4.68 5.33
N VAL A 777 29.46 -4.86 5.92
CA VAL A 777 29.98 -6.23 6.09
C VAL A 777 29.16 -6.81 7.24
N ARG A 778 28.47 -7.95 7.05
CA ARG A 778 27.59 -8.55 8.08
C ARG A 778 28.24 -8.43 9.46
N PRO A 779 27.74 -7.57 10.36
CA PRO A 779 28.28 -7.56 11.70
C PRO A 779 27.84 -8.87 12.39
N PRO A 780 28.66 -9.45 13.27
CA PRO A 780 28.31 -10.66 14.03
C PRO A 780 27.16 -10.45 15.04
N THR A 781 26.57 -9.25 15.09
CA THR A 781 25.52 -8.84 16.03
C THR A 781 24.10 -8.96 15.45
N PRO A 782 23.10 -9.39 16.25
CA PRO A 782 21.71 -9.55 15.79
C PRO A 782 21.05 -8.22 15.37
N HIS A 783 20.24 -8.22 14.30
CA HIS A 783 19.51 -7.05 13.79
C HIS A 783 18.63 -6.30 14.83
N VAL A 784 18.21 -6.99 15.89
CA VAL A 784 17.39 -6.41 16.96
C VAL A 784 18.17 -5.35 17.75
N HIS A 785 19.44 -5.61 18.07
CA HIS A 785 20.28 -4.66 18.82
C HIS A 785 20.58 -3.38 18.03
N ILE A 786 20.73 -3.48 16.71
CA ILE A 786 20.99 -2.34 15.83
C ILE A 786 19.81 -1.36 15.81
N CYS A 787 18.57 -1.87 15.83
CA CYS A 787 17.38 -1.01 15.86
C CYS A 787 17.25 -0.22 17.18
N GLU A 788 17.63 -0.82 18.30
CA GLU A 788 17.59 -0.17 19.62
C GLU A 788 18.64 0.95 19.73
N ILE A 789 19.85 0.68 19.24
CA ILE A 789 20.97 1.63 19.19
C ILE A 789 20.60 2.91 18.41
N HIS A 790 20.03 2.73 17.21
CA HIS A 790 19.60 3.85 16.37
C HIS A 790 18.44 4.66 16.99
N GLN A 791 17.54 3.98 17.69
CA GLN A 791 16.40 4.61 18.37
C GLN A 791 16.84 5.45 19.57
N GLU A 792 17.82 4.96 20.35
CA GLU A 792 18.39 5.70 21.48
C GLU A 792 19.13 6.95 21.00
N PHE A 793 19.98 6.80 19.98
CA PHE A 793 20.68 7.91 19.37
C PHE A 793 19.73 8.99 18.87
N ALA A 794 18.74 8.61 18.04
CA ALA A 794 17.78 9.55 17.47
C ALA A 794 16.99 10.28 18.55
N THR A 795 16.69 9.60 19.66
CA THR A 795 16.02 10.21 20.81
C THR A 795 16.86 11.31 21.44
N ARG A 796 18.13 11.04 21.71
CA ARG A 796 19.07 12.02 22.32
C ARG A 796 19.37 13.19 21.39
N PHE A 797 19.61 12.91 20.11
CA PHE A 797 19.84 13.95 19.10
C PHE A 797 18.61 14.85 18.92
N PHE A 798 17.40 14.25 18.91
CA PHE A 798 16.16 15.01 18.84
C PHE A 798 16.00 15.93 20.06
N GLN A 799 16.30 15.45 21.27
CA GLN A 799 16.25 16.26 22.50
C GLN A 799 17.24 17.44 22.43
N TRP A 800 18.49 17.19 22.01
CA TRP A 800 19.51 18.23 21.83
C TRP A 800 19.07 19.30 20.83
N ALA A 801 18.57 18.89 19.66
CA ALA A 801 18.14 19.79 18.61
C ALA A 801 16.86 20.56 19.02
N HIS A 802 15.93 19.90 19.72
CA HIS A 802 14.69 20.52 20.18
C HIS A 802 14.91 21.56 21.29
N HIS A 803 15.89 21.33 22.19
CA HIS A 803 16.25 22.32 23.19
C HIS A 803 16.69 23.65 22.55
N ARG A 804 17.40 23.56 21.42
CA ARG A 804 17.84 24.71 20.62
C ARG A 804 16.75 25.23 19.67
N CYS A 805 15.87 24.36 19.18
CA CYS A 805 14.76 24.65 18.27
C CYS A 805 13.43 24.10 18.82
N PRO A 806 12.70 24.84 19.66
CA PRO A 806 11.49 24.34 20.34
C PRO A 806 10.31 24.00 19.41
N LEU A 807 10.36 24.41 18.14
CA LEU A 807 9.35 24.08 17.13
C LEU A 807 9.70 22.84 16.30
N LEU A 808 10.86 22.20 16.56
CA LEU A 808 11.29 21.00 15.85
C LEU A 808 10.35 19.83 16.18
N GLU A 809 9.70 19.28 15.16
CA GLU A 809 8.69 18.22 15.23
C GLU A 809 9.17 16.92 14.57
N VAL A 810 10.03 17.02 13.55
CA VAL A 810 10.46 15.88 12.72
C VAL A 810 11.97 15.86 12.53
N LEU A 811 12.56 14.69 12.73
CA LEU A 811 13.94 14.36 12.37
C LEU A 811 13.92 13.20 11.37
N ILE A 812 14.57 13.40 10.23
CA ILE A 812 14.78 12.35 9.24
C ILE A 812 16.27 12.05 9.17
N TRP A 813 16.61 10.77 9.30
CA TRP A 813 17.99 10.28 9.33
C TRP A 813 18.18 9.07 8.40
N GLY A 814 19.24 9.08 7.58
CA GLY A 814 19.68 7.93 6.77
C GLY A 814 19.42 8.05 5.26
N THR A 815 19.78 7.00 4.52
CA THR A 815 19.76 7.00 3.03
C THR A 815 18.35 7.14 2.43
N TYR A 816 18.30 7.77 1.26
CA TYR A 816 17.25 7.66 0.27
C TYR A 816 17.89 7.23 -1.06
N GLU A 817 17.99 5.92 -1.28
CA GLU A 817 18.15 5.31 -2.61
C GLU A 817 17.47 3.92 -2.63
N GLU A 818 16.24 3.86 -3.15
CA GLU A 818 15.69 2.64 -3.76
C GLU A 818 16.40 2.44 -5.11
N ASN A 819 17.64 1.93 -5.07
CA ASN A 819 18.32 1.45 -6.28
C ASN A 819 18.60 -0.04 -6.13
N LEU A 820 17.61 -0.89 -6.37
CA LEU A 820 17.75 -2.35 -6.26
C LEU A 820 18.82 -2.94 -7.22
N ASN A 821 19.27 -2.23 -8.26
CA ASN A 821 19.81 -2.93 -9.44
C ASN A 821 21.31 -2.73 -9.78
N GLN A 822 22.01 -1.65 -9.39
CA GLN A 822 23.42 -1.47 -9.81
C GLN A 822 24.41 -2.40 -9.08
N GLU A 823 24.17 -2.76 -7.82
CA GLU A 823 25.09 -3.61 -7.04
C GLU A 823 24.82 -5.10 -7.23
N ALA A 824 23.57 -5.48 -7.51
CA ALA A 824 23.25 -6.82 -8.00
C ALA A 824 24.00 -7.12 -9.31
N TRP A 825 24.12 -6.13 -10.19
CA TRP A 825 24.89 -6.24 -11.44
C TRP A 825 26.38 -6.51 -11.18
N GLN A 826 26.99 -5.80 -10.23
CA GLN A 826 28.42 -5.94 -9.91
C GLN A 826 28.73 -7.27 -9.20
N VAL A 827 27.87 -7.71 -8.27
CA VAL A 827 27.97 -9.04 -7.64
C VAL A 827 27.77 -10.15 -8.67
N THR A 828 26.90 -9.95 -9.66
CA THR A 828 26.68 -10.92 -10.75
C THR A 828 27.86 -10.94 -11.73
N GLU A 829 28.49 -9.81 -12.03
CA GLU A 829 29.72 -9.75 -12.83
C GLU A 829 30.93 -10.34 -12.10
N ASP A 830 31.09 -10.07 -10.81
CA ASP A 830 32.15 -10.66 -9.99
C ASP A 830 31.96 -12.19 -9.82
N ALA A 831 30.71 -12.66 -9.69
CA ALA A 831 30.38 -14.09 -9.72
C ALA A 831 30.64 -14.74 -11.09
N LYS A 832 30.34 -14.05 -12.20
CA LYS A 832 30.68 -14.52 -13.56
C LYS A 832 32.19 -14.56 -13.80
N GLN A 833 32.95 -13.70 -13.13
CA GLN A 833 34.42 -13.69 -13.16
C GLN A 833 35.04 -14.66 -12.14
N GLY A 834 34.24 -15.46 -11.43
CA GLY A 834 34.69 -16.52 -10.53
C GLY A 834 35.26 -16.02 -9.20
N ARG A 835 34.95 -14.78 -8.79
CA ARG A 835 35.33 -14.26 -7.47
C ARG A 835 34.37 -14.79 -6.40
N ASP A 836 34.88 -15.07 -5.20
CA ASP A 836 34.10 -15.56 -4.07
C ASP A 836 33.16 -14.45 -3.57
N THR A 837 31.84 -14.66 -3.71
CA THR A 837 30.80 -13.70 -3.30
C THR A 837 30.17 -14.04 -1.95
N SER A 838 30.72 -15.00 -1.20
CA SER A 838 30.12 -15.50 0.06
C SER A 838 30.06 -14.47 1.19
N ASP A 839 30.89 -13.42 1.14
CA ASP A 839 30.99 -12.37 2.15
C ASP A 839 30.38 -11.00 1.74
N CYS A 840 29.81 -10.89 0.53
CA CYS A 840 29.28 -9.62 0.01
C CYS A 840 27.79 -9.41 0.37
N GLY A 841 27.46 -9.39 1.65
CA GLY A 841 26.10 -9.07 2.11
C GLY A 841 25.87 -7.57 2.26
N VAL A 842 25.51 -6.86 1.19
CA VAL A 842 25.13 -5.43 1.29
C VAL A 842 23.70 -5.32 1.85
N ASP A 843 23.56 -5.24 3.17
CA ASP A 843 22.34 -4.80 3.84
C ASP A 843 22.26 -3.26 3.82
N ARG A 844 21.17 -2.73 3.26
CA ARG A 844 20.88 -1.30 3.32
C ARG A 844 20.09 -0.99 4.58
N ALA A 845 20.51 0.02 5.34
CA ALA A 845 19.68 0.57 6.41
C ALA A 845 18.59 1.48 5.78
N PRO A 846 17.28 1.12 5.89
CA PRO A 846 16.20 1.93 5.34
C PRO A 846 16.10 3.29 6.05
N GLN A 847 15.67 4.33 5.32
CA GLN A 847 15.42 5.68 5.85
C GLN A 847 14.66 5.61 7.18
N GLN A 848 15.23 6.23 8.23
CA GLN A 848 14.63 6.24 9.55
C GLN A 848 13.99 7.59 9.82
N CYS A 849 12.69 7.54 10.10
CA CYS A 849 11.82 8.68 10.22
C CYS A 849 11.38 8.80 11.68
N PHE A 850 11.73 9.89 12.35
CA PHE A 850 11.47 10.10 13.78
C PHE A 850 10.60 11.34 14.00
N VAL A 851 9.53 11.18 14.79
CA VAL A 851 8.62 12.27 15.16
C VAL A 851 8.67 12.50 16.67
N LYS A 852 8.59 13.77 17.08
CA LYS A 852 8.54 14.20 18.48
C LYS A 852 7.47 13.44 19.27
N LYS A 853 7.85 12.93 20.44
CA LYS A 853 6.91 12.38 21.43
C LYS A 853 6.88 13.27 22.66
N LEU A 854 5.70 13.74 23.04
CA LEU A 854 5.46 14.51 24.26
C LEU A 854 4.79 13.62 25.31
N VAL A 855 5.14 13.82 26.59
CA VAL A 855 4.40 13.32 27.76
C VAL A 855 3.94 14.53 28.55
N GLU A 856 2.65 14.54 28.90
CA GLU A 856 2.08 15.54 29.79
C GLU A 856 2.41 15.17 31.23
N LEU A 857 2.98 16.11 31.98
CA LEU A 857 3.23 15.99 33.40
C LEU A 857 2.01 16.48 34.19
N GLU A 858 1.86 15.99 35.43
CA GLU A 858 0.84 16.47 36.36
C GLU A 858 1.07 17.97 36.63
N GLY A 859 0.20 18.81 36.05
CA GLY A 859 0.35 20.28 36.05
C GLY A 859 0.12 20.94 34.68
N GLY A 860 -0.05 20.16 33.60
CA GLY A 860 -0.38 20.69 32.27
C GLY A 860 0.83 21.16 31.46
N THR A 861 2.04 20.91 31.94
CA THR A 861 3.30 21.13 31.21
C THR A 861 3.68 19.86 30.43
N SER A 862 4.01 20.00 29.15
CA SER A 862 4.44 18.89 28.30
C SER A 862 5.96 18.79 28.27
N GLN A 863 6.52 17.63 28.61
CA GLN A 863 7.95 17.32 28.47
C GLN A 863 8.17 16.40 27.27
N ILE A 864 9.32 16.52 26.61
CA ILE A 864 9.70 15.59 25.54
C ILE A 864 10.00 14.23 26.15
N ALA A 865 9.18 13.24 25.82
CA ALA A 865 9.34 11.87 26.28
C ALA A 865 10.29 11.04 25.40
N GLY A 866 10.58 11.54 24.20
CA GLY A 866 11.56 10.97 23.27
C GLY A 866 11.20 11.23 21.80
N ALA A 867 11.74 10.40 20.90
CA ALA A 867 11.35 10.37 19.50
C ALA A 867 10.72 9.01 19.17
N SER A 868 9.70 8.97 18.30
CA SER A 868 9.07 7.72 17.85
C SER A 868 9.37 7.47 16.39
N ARG A 869 9.87 6.28 16.06
CA ARG A 869 10.03 5.86 14.67
C ARG A 869 8.65 5.73 14.02
N VAL A 870 8.47 6.33 12.86
CA VAL A 870 7.24 6.31 12.08
C VAL A 870 7.52 5.90 10.64
N THR A 871 6.48 5.52 9.91
CA THR A 871 6.60 5.26 8.47
C THR A 871 6.68 6.56 7.69
N ARG A 872 7.36 6.52 6.53
CA ARG A 872 7.42 7.64 5.59
C ARG A 872 6.03 8.09 5.11
N SER A 873 5.11 7.15 4.91
CA SER A 873 3.73 7.44 4.52
C SER A 873 3.05 8.35 5.54
N ARG A 874 3.24 8.06 6.83
CA ARG A 874 2.70 8.86 7.92
C ARG A 874 3.32 10.25 7.96
N ILE A 875 4.63 10.37 7.80
CA ILE A 875 5.28 11.69 7.75
C ILE A 875 4.77 12.52 6.56
N ARG A 876 4.60 11.90 5.39
CA ARG A 876 4.08 12.57 4.19
C ARG A 876 2.67 13.14 4.40
N ASP A 877 1.84 12.41 5.13
CA ASP A 877 0.45 12.79 5.38
C ASP A 877 0.33 13.80 6.53
N ASP A 878 1.12 13.63 7.59
CA ASP A 878 1.11 14.48 8.80
C ASP A 878 1.89 15.80 8.60
N PHE A 879 2.88 15.82 7.70
CA PHE A 879 3.76 16.97 7.40
C PHE A 879 3.92 17.17 5.88
N PRO A 880 2.87 17.63 5.17
CA PRO A 880 2.90 17.81 3.72
C PRO A 880 3.99 18.79 3.25
N GLU A 881 4.50 19.65 4.13
CA GLU A 881 5.64 20.53 3.88
C GLU A 881 6.94 19.82 3.48
N LEU A 882 7.11 18.54 3.85
CA LEU A 882 8.23 17.71 3.38
C LEU A 882 8.16 17.43 1.88
N GLN A 883 6.97 17.43 1.29
CA GLN A 883 6.79 17.23 -0.15
C GLN A 883 7.06 18.48 -0.98
N ILE A 884 7.33 19.65 -0.38
CA ILE A 884 7.22 20.93 -1.10
C ILE A 884 8.22 21.09 -2.26
N LEU A 885 9.21 20.20 -2.37
CA LEU A 885 9.96 19.90 -3.60
C LEU A 885 10.32 18.39 -3.72
N SER A 886 9.46 17.42 -3.37
CA SER A 886 9.81 15.99 -3.63
C SER A 886 9.82 15.73 -5.14
N TYR A 887 10.85 16.20 -5.84
CA TYR A 887 11.02 16.06 -7.27
C TYR A 887 11.97 14.89 -7.50
N GLU A 888 11.35 13.76 -7.79
CA GLU A 888 11.54 13.08 -9.07
C GLU A 888 12.57 13.74 -10.03
N THR A 889 13.87 13.52 -9.77
CA THR A 889 14.94 13.65 -10.77
C THR A 889 14.60 12.83 -12.01
N SER A 890 15.23 13.11 -13.16
CA SER A 890 15.11 12.26 -14.37
C SER A 890 15.20 10.76 -14.02
N ARG A 891 16.20 10.39 -13.20
CA ARG A 891 16.41 9.04 -12.67
C ARG A 891 15.29 8.54 -11.74
N HIS A 892 14.74 9.39 -10.89
CA HIS A 892 13.63 9.01 -9.98
C HIS A 892 12.27 8.96 -10.67
N ILE A 893 12.04 9.75 -11.72
CA ILE A 893 10.87 9.59 -12.60
C ILE A 893 10.98 8.22 -13.28
N GLU A 894 12.16 7.87 -13.77
CA GLU A 894 12.45 6.56 -14.38
C GLU A 894 12.26 5.39 -13.40
N THR A 895 12.76 5.48 -12.15
CA THR A 895 12.60 4.45 -11.12
C THR A 895 11.17 4.36 -10.58
N ARG A 896 10.50 5.49 -10.29
CA ARG A 896 9.11 5.47 -9.80
C ARG A 896 8.17 4.86 -10.84
N LEU A 897 8.38 5.15 -12.11
CA LEU A 897 7.58 4.57 -13.19
C LEU A 897 7.85 3.07 -13.38
N ALA A 898 8.98 2.55 -12.91
CA ALA A 898 9.28 1.13 -12.84
C ALA A 898 8.72 0.46 -11.56
N ASP A 899 8.58 1.19 -10.45
CA ASP A 899 7.98 0.69 -9.19
C ASP A 899 6.44 0.81 -9.16
N GLU A 900 5.85 1.77 -9.90
CA GLU A 900 4.40 1.94 -10.08
C GLU A 900 3.80 0.98 -11.13
N ALA A 901 4.65 0.41 -11.98
CA ALA A 901 4.36 -0.62 -12.99
C ALA A 901 4.42 -2.02 -12.35
#